data_AF-A0A4Q4Y1M9-F1
#
_entry.id   AF-A0A4Q4Y1M9-F1
#
_cell.length_a   1.000
_cell.length_b   1.000
_cell.length_c   1.000
_cell.angle_alpha   90.00
_cell.angle_beta   90.00
_cell.angle_gamma   90.00
#
_symmetry.space_group_name_H-M   'P 1'
#
loop_
_entity.id
_entity.type
_entity.pdbx_description
1 polymer ?
#
loop_
_entity_poly.entity_id
_entity_poly.type
_entity_poly.pdbx_seq_one_letter_code
_entity_poly.pdbx_strand_id
1 'polypeptide(L)'
;MGDRDDGINSKGTRPVPLVRYGQNNYNIPGDPYGLKTAHSGNVAHLEDMSRVHKFPKFDPDTFTLADEEWASSMSVFLQGLRASIMNTTLDHYDDVMIVRDDQTEKVVDLTHEGMTVRVAVLKDVLFSDAASYSNAERAKTTERKTEAAMARIEPEMGRSVENFMMAEVINSGNAPRVPNYRVTPKRPDGGDNKGAWYKQMRIEANKAFWLDHDREGRNRLREAAKSPEPGTQATIETIIREDRSHSQDSFYQYHRDSSAAEATDPVVYERITKDVFVVFDREGNLVLCSVSELFQHLFGGAVLDKVVDTTKQWAGFALLPQPNTQRHMVDQLMRRQHPELDMELATTPQQLEERAMCIVHYGTWAQQGHTNPEFVHLTPDTRLIMGWTERRSRAELLEEVFPHFKVGVLGLSSEVARFLMRHLAPKEYQDCLEIFRGLPKPKRMAVSRPNWATLFVLGINSFTQRHRDQNDIKNGLVSLIPMGGDLFFPQLGVRLEYQPGGCVIFRGRELDHFVGDWKGYRIFVAVTNHQPVRNWVNRRLGKAPALPSDPGQQSDCQAWPSREIDDDEEDEGAEGEDKYVICVEPALDPEEPPEGSPKPVPAFQSDKSRDTTVKLFRLSGVVLRAPFWVLGFVFVKSSRPHPNWTLWQTLSNHLARVSLDITSKTESPTRLSLEPGKEKDAFKVIEPARSELYRGPLSGGAVLPEPIGGTWYPKPPLGNPPAELGPSAHVVLHLHGGAFIIGDGRSDDMDFLCSSLIRSGGATAVFCPQYRLSSRPGCAPFPAALQDTLTSYLYLVRALGIPAEQITVSGDSAGGNLVIAFLRYLAAFAEADEEELRIPLPCNAVLVSPWVDPGAALGSDTHVTGNPHYGTDFLPVSFVRGGAAAYVGDAASPSDPYIKALGNPFATPVPMFVNVGAAEMLEVDIAPWVEEMRSLPGNSVEVNYEADAPHDTLLLGEMLGWVESAQVVAAKIGVFIRDRALGTR
;
A
#
# COMPACT_ATOMS: atom_id res chain seq x y z
N MET A 1 51.10 -5.40 -15.29
CA MET A 1 50.92 -5.58 -16.75
C MET A 1 51.13 -7.06 -17.06
N GLY A 2 50.07 -7.87 -16.86
CA GLY A 2 49.97 -9.23 -17.38
C GLY A 2 48.97 -9.20 -18.53
N ASP A 3 49.34 -9.82 -19.65
CA ASP A 3 48.64 -9.80 -20.92
C ASP A 3 47.15 -10.14 -20.77
N ARG A 4 46.30 -9.23 -21.24
CA ARG A 4 44.95 -9.60 -21.65
C ARG A 4 45.10 -10.34 -22.98
N ASP A 5 44.63 -11.58 -23.04
CA ASP A 5 44.36 -12.26 -24.30
C ASP A 5 43.07 -11.65 -24.89
N ASP A 6 43.18 -10.38 -25.30
CA ASP A 6 42.10 -9.57 -25.89
C ASP A 6 41.88 -10.06 -27.33
N GLY A 7 41.02 -11.06 -27.52
CA GLY A 7 40.66 -11.67 -28.80
C GLY A 7 40.80 -10.75 -30.02
N ILE A 8 41.95 -10.84 -30.69
CA ILE A 8 42.30 -10.06 -31.88
C ILE A 8 41.61 -10.74 -33.08
N ASN A 9 40.70 -10.04 -33.76
CA ASN A 9 40.18 -10.52 -35.05
C ASN A 9 41.33 -10.62 -36.06
N SER A 10 41.22 -11.51 -37.04
CA SER A 10 42.13 -11.79 -38.17
C SER A 10 42.76 -10.58 -38.91
N LYS A 11 42.35 -9.35 -38.60
CA LYS A 11 42.84 -8.07 -39.14
C LYS A 11 43.58 -7.18 -38.13
N GLY A 12 43.84 -7.60 -36.89
CA GLY A 12 44.66 -6.84 -35.93
C GLY A 12 43.98 -5.63 -35.27
N THR A 13 42.68 -5.41 -35.51
CA THR A 13 41.92 -4.29 -34.93
C THR A 13 40.98 -4.78 -33.83
N ARG A 14 41.03 -4.16 -32.64
CA ARG A 14 40.07 -4.41 -31.55
C ARG A 14 38.64 -4.12 -32.04
N PRO A 15 37.67 -5.04 -31.85
CA PRO A 15 36.28 -4.76 -32.19
C PRO A 15 35.78 -3.57 -31.35
N VAL A 16 35.09 -2.64 -32.00
CA VAL A 16 34.42 -1.54 -31.30
C VAL A 16 33.27 -2.13 -30.49
N PRO A 17 33.20 -1.91 -29.17
CA PRO A 17 32.14 -2.49 -28.35
C PRO A 17 30.78 -1.93 -28.77
N LEU A 18 29.74 -2.77 -28.76
CA LEU A 18 28.38 -2.36 -29.11
C LEU A 18 27.82 -1.31 -28.14
N VAL A 19 28.23 -1.37 -26.87
CA VAL A 19 27.85 -0.44 -25.81
C VAL A 19 29.03 -0.20 -24.86
N ARG A 20 28.96 0.87 -24.07
CA ARG A 20 29.94 1.17 -23.01
C ARG A 20 29.25 1.46 -21.67
N TYR A 21 29.90 1.08 -20.57
CA TYR A 21 29.43 1.49 -19.24
C TYR A 21 29.61 3.01 -19.06
N GLY A 22 28.70 3.63 -18.30
CA GLY A 22 28.72 5.09 -18.08
C GLY A 22 28.42 5.95 -19.32
N GLN A 23 27.96 5.36 -20.44
CA GLN A 23 27.59 6.08 -21.65
C GLN A 23 26.18 5.73 -22.12
N ASN A 24 25.47 6.74 -22.64
CA ASN A 24 24.19 6.55 -23.31
C ASN A 24 24.41 6.06 -24.75
N ASN A 25 23.78 4.94 -25.10
CA ASN A 25 23.82 4.31 -26.42
C ASN A 25 22.39 4.09 -26.90
N TYR A 26 21.91 4.98 -27.78
CA TYR A 26 20.54 4.97 -28.32
C TYR A 26 20.40 4.25 -29.67
N ASN A 27 21.52 3.88 -30.30
CA ASN A 27 21.56 3.21 -31.60
C ASN A 27 22.52 2.02 -31.53
N ILE A 28 22.00 0.83 -31.23
CA ILE A 28 22.81 -0.38 -31.12
C ILE A 28 22.84 -1.10 -32.48
N PRO A 29 24.02 -1.33 -33.10
CA PRO A 29 24.10 -2.00 -34.39
C PRO A 29 23.44 -3.39 -34.37
N GLY A 30 22.49 -3.61 -35.28
CA GLY A 30 21.74 -4.87 -35.38
C GLY A 30 20.53 -4.97 -34.44
N ASP A 31 20.25 -3.93 -33.67
CA ASP A 31 19.12 -3.85 -32.75
C ASP A 31 18.45 -2.47 -32.83
N PRO A 32 17.36 -2.34 -33.61
CA PRO A 32 16.72 -1.05 -33.87
C PRO A 32 15.94 -0.48 -32.68
N TYR A 33 15.64 -1.29 -31.66
CA TYR A 33 14.86 -0.88 -30.48
C TYR A 33 15.70 -0.85 -29.19
N GLY A 34 16.88 -1.46 -29.21
CA GLY A 34 17.79 -1.53 -28.08
C GLY A 34 18.30 -0.17 -27.60
N LEU A 35 18.18 0.04 -26.30
CA LEU A 35 18.56 1.24 -25.59
C LEU A 35 19.41 0.90 -24.37
N LYS A 36 20.55 1.56 -24.22
CA LYS A 36 21.34 1.53 -22.98
C LYS A 36 21.61 2.94 -22.47
N THR A 37 21.41 3.21 -21.18
CA THR A 37 21.82 4.48 -20.57
C THR A 37 23.12 4.33 -19.77
N ALA A 38 23.68 5.45 -19.35
CA ALA A 38 24.88 5.51 -18.53
C ALA A 38 24.71 4.76 -17.20
N HIS A 39 23.48 4.78 -16.65
CA HIS A 39 23.15 4.19 -15.35
C HIS A 39 22.51 2.78 -15.45
N SER A 40 22.14 2.33 -16.66
CA SER A 40 21.52 1.01 -16.83
C SER A 40 22.53 -0.13 -16.81
N GLY A 41 22.16 -1.20 -16.11
CA GLY A 41 22.87 -2.47 -16.04
C GLY A 41 22.49 -3.47 -17.14
N ASN A 42 21.54 -3.08 -17.99
CA ASN A 42 20.99 -3.87 -19.09
C ASN A 42 20.75 -3.01 -20.36
N VAL A 43 20.34 -3.67 -21.44
CA VAL A 43 19.77 -3.07 -22.64
C VAL A 43 18.25 -3.25 -22.61
N ALA A 44 17.52 -2.14 -22.71
CA ALA A 44 16.06 -2.08 -22.69
C ALA A 44 15.47 -1.93 -24.09
N HIS A 45 14.20 -2.30 -24.28
CA HIS A 45 13.51 -2.28 -25.58
C HIS A 45 12.12 -1.63 -25.46
N LEU A 46 12.09 -0.38 -25.02
CA LEU A 46 10.86 0.35 -24.63
C LEU A 46 9.85 0.58 -25.77
N GLU A 47 10.28 0.42 -27.02
CA GLU A 47 9.45 0.65 -28.22
C GLU A 47 9.14 -0.64 -29.00
N ASP A 48 9.59 -1.80 -28.51
CA ASP A 48 9.41 -3.08 -29.21
C ASP A 48 8.04 -3.71 -28.88
N MET A 49 7.04 -3.38 -29.69
CA MET A 49 5.69 -3.97 -29.59
C MET A 49 5.69 -5.50 -29.66
N SER A 50 6.66 -6.13 -30.33
CA SER A 50 6.69 -7.58 -30.45
C SER A 50 6.96 -8.25 -29.10
N ARG A 51 7.72 -7.58 -28.21
CA ARG A 51 7.98 -8.04 -26.84
C ARG A 51 6.73 -7.92 -25.96
N VAL A 52 5.93 -6.85 -26.11
CA VAL A 52 4.65 -6.70 -25.40
C VAL A 52 3.70 -7.87 -25.70
N HIS A 53 3.54 -8.22 -26.98
CA HIS A 53 2.66 -9.32 -27.40
C HIS A 53 3.11 -10.70 -26.90
N LYS A 54 4.42 -10.89 -26.70
CA LYS A 54 5.01 -12.16 -26.24
C LYS A 54 5.16 -12.22 -24.72
N PHE A 55 4.94 -11.11 -24.02
CA PHE A 55 5.17 -11.03 -22.59
C PHE A 55 4.24 -11.98 -21.84
N PRO A 56 4.74 -12.82 -20.90
CA PRO A 56 3.92 -13.81 -20.25
C PRO A 56 2.83 -13.17 -19.39
N LYS A 57 1.60 -13.67 -19.51
CA LYS A 57 0.44 -13.26 -18.70
C LYS A 57 0.15 -14.29 -17.62
N PHE A 58 -0.25 -13.83 -16.45
CA PHE A 58 -0.56 -14.68 -15.30
C PHE A 58 -2.05 -14.62 -15.02
N ASP A 59 -2.71 -15.77 -15.10
CA ASP A 59 -4.13 -15.90 -14.79
C ASP A 59 -4.33 -16.02 -13.27
N PRO A 60 -5.51 -15.67 -12.73
CA PRO A 60 -5.79 -15.78 -11.29
C PRO A 60 -5.50 -17.18 -10.72
N ASP A 61 -5.73 -18.23 -11.50
CA ASP A 61 -5.49 -19.63 -11.10
C ASP A 61 -4.00 -19.94 -10.86
N THR A 62 -3.08 -19.08 -11.30
CA THR A 62 -1.63 -19.25 -11.07
C THR A 62 -1.26 -19.11 -9.58
N PHE A 63 -2.17 -18.56 -8.75
CA PHE A 63 -1.99 -18.42 -7.30
C PHE A 63 -2.59 -19.59 -6.50
N THR A 64 -3.20 -20.58 -7.17
CA THR A 64 -3.71 -21.77 -6.51
C THR A 64 -2.56 -22.68 -6.10
N LEU A 65 -2.67 -23.28 -4.91
CA LEU A 65 -1.67 -24.22 -4.43
C LEU A 65 -1.63 -25.48 -5.30
N ALA A 66 -0.44 -25.91 -5.68
CA ALA A 66 -0.24 -27.14 -6.45
C ALA A 66 -0.56 -28.38 -5.61
N ASP A 67 -0.25 -28.33 -4.31
CA ASP A 67 -0.53 -29.40 -3.36
C ASP A 67 -1.02 -28.80 -2.02
N GLU A 68 -2.35 -28.74 -1.86
CA GLU A 68 -2.99 -28.19 -0.66
C GLU A 68 -2.79 -29.08 0.59
N GLU A 69 -2.71 -30.40 0.41
CA GLU A 69 -2.53 -31.36 1.51
C GLU A 69 -1.12 -31.23 2.08
N TRP A 70 -0.10 -31.22 1.21
CA TRP A 70 1.28 -30.98 1.60
C TRP A 70 1.45 -29.61 2.25
N ALA A 71 0.89 -28.55 1.66
CA ALA A 71 1.00 -27.21 2.22
C ALA A 71 0.37 -27.09 3.61
N SER A 72 -0.75 -27.80 3.83
CA SER A 72 -1.41 -27.87 5.14
C SER A 72 -0.57 -28.65 6.16
N SER A 73 -0.02 -29.80 5.78
CA SER A 73 0.89 -30.59 6.62
C SER A 73 2.13 -29.78 7.02
N MET A 74 2.79 -29.14 6.05
CA MET A 74 3.96 -28.29 6.27
C MET A 74 3.64 -27.08 7.17
N SER A 75 2.46 -26.48 7.02
CA SER A 75 2.01 -25.39 7.91
C SER A 75 1.96 -25.82 9.37
N VAL A 76 1.32 -26.97 9.65
CA VAL A 76 1.21 -27.51 11.02
C VAL A 76 2.60 -27.82 11.58
N PHE A 77 3.45 -28.43 10.77
CA PHE A 77 4.84 -28.74 11.14
C PHE A 77 5.61 -27.49 11.56
N LEU A 78 5.63 -26.44 10.72
CA LEU A 78 6.38 -25.21 10.98
C LEU A 78 5.87 -24.48 12.23
N GLN A 79 4.56 -24.45 12.47
CA GLN A 79 3.97 -23.83 13.67
C GLN A 79 4.34 -24.57 14.96
N GLY A 80 4.37 -25.91 14.92
CA GLY A 80 4.69 -26.75 16.07
C GLY A 80 6.19 -26.79 16.41
N LEU A 81 7.06 -26.59 15.41
CA LEU A 81 8.49 -26.81 15.51
C LEU A 81 9.15 -26.08 16.68
N ARG A 82 8.78 -24.80 16.89
CA ARG A 82 9.30 -23.98 17.99
C ARG A 82 8.97 -24.60 19.35
N ALA A 83 7.71 -24.99 19.57
CA ALA A 83 7.30 -25.56 20.85
C ALA A 83 8.00 -26.90 21.08
N SER A 84 8.06 -27.74 20.05
CA SER A 84 8.67 -29.07 20.12
C SER A 84 10.17 -29.03 20.43
N ILE A 85 10.93 -28.15 19.78
CA ILE A 85 12.39 -28.06 20.01
C ILE A 85 12.73 -27.44 21.38
N MET A 86 11.97 -26.43 21.81
CA MET A 86 12.19 -25.72 23.07
C MET A 86 11.75 -26.54 24.29
N ASN A 87 10.65 -27.27 24.19
CA ASN A 87 10.14 -28.14 25.27
C ASN A 87 10.72 -29.55 25.23
N THR A 88 11.52 -29.89 24.22
CA THR A 88 12.10 -31.22 24.02
C THR A 88 11.04 -32.32 23.84
N THR A 89 9.90 -31.97 23.25
CA THR A 89 8.83 -32.90 22.87
C THR A 89 8.94 -33.20 21.38
N LEU A 90 9.90 -34.04 21.00
CA LEU A 90 10.18 -34.39 19.59
C LEU A 90 9.77 -35.82 19.26
N ASP A 91 9.25 -36.56 20.23
CA ASP A 91 8.85 -37.96 20.19
C ASP A 91 7.75 -38.30 19.17
N HIS A 92 7.04 -37.30 18.66
CA HIS A 92 6.00 -37.43 17.64
C HIS A 92 6.50 -37.16 16.22
N TYR A 93 7.78 -36.82 16.04
CA TYR A 93 8.40 -36.71 14.72
C TYR A 93 9.15 -37.99 14.37
N ASP A 94 9.27 -38.24 13.07
CA ASP A 94 10.00 -39.38 12.56
C ASP A 94 11.51 -39.10 12.49
N ASP A 95 12.31 -40.17 12.61
CA ASP A 95 13.77 -40.19 12.44
C ASP A 95 14.55 -39.13 13.26
N VAL A 96 14.08 -38.80 14.46
CA VAL A 96 14.71 -37.79 15.31
C VAL A 96 16.10 -38.21 15.77
N MET A 97 17.10 -37.40 15.44
CA MET A 97 18.50 -37.57 15.81
C MET A 97 19.09 -36.28 16.40
N ILE A 98 19.54 -36.32 17.65
CA ILE A 98 20.29 -35.21 18.25
C ILE A 98 21.71 -35.21 17.66
N VAL A 99 21.99 -34.23 16.82
CA VAL A 99 23.31 -34.04 16.17
C VAL A 99 24.30 -33.41 17.13
N ARG A 100 23.83 -32.45 17.93
CA ARG A 100 24.65 -31.73 18.92
C ARG A 100 23.78 -31.21 20.05
N ASP A 101 24.26 -31.29 21.28
CA ASP A 101 23.65 -30.62 22.43
C ASP A 101 24.76 -30.27 23.43
N ASP A 102 25.23 -29.02 23.37
CA ASP A 102 26.30 -28.51 24.22
C ASP A 102 25.88 -27.21 24.93
N GLN A 103 26.80 -26.53 25.62
CA GLN A 103 26.47 -25.30 26.37
C GLN A 103 26.06 -24.13 25.46
N THR A 104 26.45 -24.16 24.19
CA THR A 104 26.26 -23.07 23.22
C THR A 104 25.12 -23.32 22.25
N GLU A 105 24.81 -24.58 21.93
CA GLU A 105 23.73 -24.89 20.98
C GLU A 105 23.10 -26.27 21.15
N LYS A 106 21.93 -26.44 20.56
CA LYS A 106 21.24 -27.73 20.37
C LYS A 106 20.86 -27.85 18.90
N VAL A 107 21.21 -28.97 18.26
CA VAL A 107 20.96 -29.26 16.85
C VAL A 107 20.33 -30.64 16.73
N VAL A 108 19.20 -30.72 16.03
CA VAL A 108 18.44 -31.95 15.83
C VAL A 108 18.10 -32.11 14.35
N ASP A 109 18.29 -33.32 13.85
CA ASP A 109 17.80 -33.76 12.54
C ASP A 109 16.53 -34.59 12.72
N LEU A 110 15.58 -34.46 11.81
CA LEU A 110 14.34 -35.22 11.77
C LEU A 110 13.79 -35.30 10.33
N THR A 111 12.69 -36.02 10.12
CA THR A 111 11.98 -36.07 8.83
C THR A 111 10.53 -35.60 8.96
N HIS A 112 10.01 -34.98 7.89
CA HIS A 112 8.61 -34.58 7.78
C HIS A 112 8.17 -34.64 6.31
N GLU A 113 7.11 -35.38 5.99
CA GLU A 113 6.59 -35.53 4.60
C GLU A 113 7.68 -35.95 3.60
N GLY A 114 8.60 -36.84 4.01
CA GLY A 114 9.73 -37.28 3.20
C GLY A 114 10.86 -36.24 3.03
N MET A 115 10.70 -35.03 3.57
CA MET A 115 11.75 -34.00 3.58
C MET A 115 12.68 -34.19 4.78
N THR A 116 13.97 -33.95 4.54
CA THR A 116 14.99 -33.94 5.59
C THR A 116 15.03 -32.58 6.28
N VAL A 117 14.93 -32.57 7.60
CA VAL A 117 14.84 -31.35 8.40
C VAL A 117 16.01 -31.27 9.38
N ARG A 118 16.57 -30.07 9.56
CA ARG A 118 17.48 -29.73 10.65
C ARG A 118 16.98 -28.50 11.40
N VAL A 119 16.92 -28.62 12.71
CA VAL A 119 16.53 -27.54 13.62
C VAL A 119 17.66 -27.27 14.60
N ALA A 120 18.04 -26.00 14.73
CA ALA A 120 19.06 -25.54 15.66
C ALA A 120 18.50 -24.49 16.63
N VAL A 121 18.98 -24.52 17.86
CA VAL A 121 18.75 -23.49 18.89
C VAL A 121 20.11 -23.01 19.36
N LEU A 122 20.39 -21.72 19.16
CA LEU A 122 21.61 -21.06 19.61
C LEU A 122 21.40 -20.51 21.02
N LYS A 123 22.03 -21.12 22.03
CA LYS A 123 21.83 -20.81 23.46
C LYS A 123 22.55 -19.52 23.89
N ASP A 124 23.55 -19.08 23.13
CA ASP A 124 24.35 -17.88 23.36
C ASP A 124 23.98 -16.69 22.45
N VAL A 125 22.96 -16.83 21.60
CA VAL A 125 22.43 -15.76 20.74
C VAL A 125 21.07 -15.29 21.25
N LEU A 126 20.85 -13.98 21.16
CA LEU A 126 19.56 -13.33 21.41
C LEU A 126 19.28 -12.34 20.29
N PHE A 127 18.15 -12.49 19.58
CA PHE A 127 17.87 -11.69 18.40
C PHE A 127 17.78 -10.17 18.67
N SER A 128 17.38 -9.80 19.89
CA SER A 128 17.24 -8.40 20.32
C SER A 128 18.57 -7.74 20.71
N ASP A 129 19.63 -8.54 20.88
CA ASP A 129 20.99 -8.08 21.15
C ASP A 129 21.89 -8.32 19.93
N ALA A 130 22.09 -7.27 19.13
CA ALA A 130 22.93 -7.34 17.94
C ALA A 130 24.39 -7.76 18.23
N ALA A 131 24.91 -7.50 19.44
CA ALA A 131 26.25 -7.92 19.80
C ALA A 131 26.34 -9.44 20.02
N SER A 132 25.25 -10.08 20.43
CA SER A 132 25.22 -11.53 20.70
C SER A 132 25.57 -12.35 19.46
N TYR A 133 25.11 -11.96 18.27
CA TYR A 133 25.40 -12.64 17.01
C TYR A 133 26.89 -12.74 16.71
N SER A 134 27.66 -11.67 16.96
CA SER A 134 29.10 -11.64 16.74
C SER A 134 29.88 -12.21 17.92
N ASN A 135 29.30 -12.20 19.12
CA ASN A 135 29.92 -12.70 20.34
C ASN A 135 29.72 -14.20 20.57
N ALA A 136 28.78 -14.83 19.86
CA ALA A 136 28.54 -16.26 19.92
C ALA A 136 29.80 -17.06 19.60
N GLU A 137 29.99 -18.21 20.26
CA GLU A 137 31.21 -19.00 20.11
C GLU A 137 31.38 -19.51 18.67
N ARG A 138 30.26 -19.85 18.03
CA ARG A 138 30.19 -20.25 16.61
C ARG A 138 30.66 -19.13 15.68
N ALA A 139 30.22 -17.89 15.92
CA ALA A 139 30.64 -16.73 15.14
C ALA A 139 32.15 -16.44 15.31
N LYS A 140 32.64 -16.42 16.55
CA LYS A 140 34.07 -16.24 16.85
C LYS A 140 34.95 -17.31 16.23
N THR A 141 34.48 -18.55 16.22
CA THR A 141 35.19 -19.67 15.60
C THR A 141 35.24 -19.52 14.08
N THR A 142 34.11 -19.16 13.47
CA THR A 142 34.03 -18.92 12.03
C THR A 142 34.93 -17.77 11.60
N GLU A 143 34.93 -16.67 12.36
CA GLU A 143 35.77 -15.49 12.08
C GLU A 143 37.27 -15.83 12.18
N ARG A 144 37.70 -16.55 13.24
CA ARG A 144 39.08 -17.05 13.39
C ARG A 144 39.51 -17.94 12.22
N LYS A 145 38.64 -18.85 11.77
CA LYS A 145 38.92 -19.71 10.62
C LYS A 145 38.99 -18.92 9.30
N THR A 146 38.13 -17.92 9.14
CA THR A 146 38.10 -17.01 7.98
C THR A 146 39.39 -16.20 7.89
N GLU A 147 39.84 -15.63 9.00
CA GLU A 147 41.14 -14.93 9.09
C GLU A 147 42.31 -15.86 8.74
N ALA A 148 42.31 -17.09 9.28
CA ALA A 148 43.33 -18.08 8.96
C ALA A 148 43.30 -18.50 7.47
N ALA A 149 42.13 -18.57 6.85
CA ALA A 149 41.99 -18.85 5.42
C ALA A 149 42.63 -17.73 4.57
N MET A 150 42.31 -16.47 4.87
CA MET A 150 42.88 -15.34 4.13
C MET A 150 44.37 -15.14 4.37
N ALA A 151 44.85 -15.34 5.61
CA ALA A 151 46.27 -15.22 5.95
C ALA A 151 47.17 -16.19 5.15
N ARG A 152 46.63 -17.34 4.72
CA ARG A 152 47.34 -18.30 3.83
C ARG A 152 47.48 -17.79 2.40
N ILE A 153 46.67 -16.81 2.00
CA ILE A 153 46.66 -16.24 0.67
C ILE A 153 47.49 -14.97 0.68
N GLU A 154 47.00 -13.87 1.27
CA GLU A 154 47.60 -12.55 1.20
C GLU A 154 47.38 -11.71 2.46
N PRO A 155 48.36 -10.92 2.93
CA PRO A 155 48.09 -9.87 3.92
C PRO A 155 47.22 -8.76 3.34
N GLU A 156 46.56 -7.99 4.19
CA GLU A 156 45.83 -6.79 3.77
C GLU A 156 46.73 -5.77 3.06
N MET A 157 46.12 -4.83 2.32
CA MET A 157 46.85 -3.68 1.78
C MET A 157 47.45 -2.85 2.92
N GLY A 158 46.63 -2.53 3.92
CA GLY A 158 47.03 -1.76 5.09
C GLY A 158 47.23 -0.26 4.81
N ARG A 159 47.12 0.55 5.87
CA ARG A 159 47.13 2.02 5.77
C ARG A 159 48.47 2.60 5.27
N SER A 160 49.58 1.91 5.55
CA SER A 160 50.91 2.34 5.07
C SER A 160 51.00 2.30 3.55
N VAL A 161 50.50 1.23 2.92
CA VAL A 161 50.53 1.06 1.47
C VAL A 161 49.55 2.00 0.79
N GLU A 162 48.36 2.20 1.37
CA GLU A 162 47.38 3.14 0.83
C GLU A 162 47.93 4.58 0.81
N ASN A 163 48.51 5.04 1.92
CA ASN A 163 49.15 6.35 1.98
C ASN A 163 50.36 6.45 1.02
N PHE A 164 51.15 5.39 0.90
CA PHE A 164 52.28 5.32 -0.04
C PHE A 164 51.81 5.50 -1.48
N MET A 165 50.81 4.73 -1.93
CA MET A 165 50.28 4.84 -3.30
C MET A 165 49.66 6.21 -3.58
N MET A 166 48.93 6.79 -2.61
CA MET A 166 48.41 8.15 -2.74
C MET A 166 49.54 9.18 -2.88
N ALA A 167 50.61 9.03 -2.09
CA ALA A 167 51.77 9.92 -2.15
C ALA A 167 52.49 9.83 -3.51
N GLU A 168 52.62 8.63 -4.09
CA GLU A 168 53.18 8.43 -5.44
C GLU A 168 52.34 9.12 -6.52
N VAL A 169 51.00 9.05 -6.42
CA VAL A 169 50.10 9.74 -7.36
C VAL A 169 50.21 11.27 -7.23
N ILE A 170 50.34 11.79 -6.00
CA ILE A 170 50.54 13.22 -5.74
C ILE A 170 51.90 13.68 -6.28
N ASN A 171 52.97 12.95 -5.96
CA ASN A 171 54.33 13.30 -6.36
C ASN A 171 54.54 13.21 -7.88
N SER A 172 53.85 12.30 -8.56
CA SER A 172 53.87 12.18 -10.02
C SER A 172 53.03 13.24 -10.76
N GLY A 173 52.32 14.10 -10.04
CA GLY A 173 51.47 15.15 -10.62
C GLY A 173 50.17 14.62 -11.26
N ASN A 174 49.85 13.35 -11.06
CA ASN A 174 48.66 12.69 -11.62
C ASN A 174 47.43 12.77 -10.71
N ALA A 175 47.55 13.42 -9.55
CA ALA A 175 46.42 13.55 -8.64
C ALA A 175 45.30 14.41 -9.27
N PRO A 176 44.03 14.03 -9.10
CA PRO A 176 42.89 14.80 -9.58
C PRO A 176 42.87 16.17 -8.92
N ARG A 177 42.21 17.15 -9.54
CA ARG A 177 42.03 18.47 -8.91
C ARG A 177 41.20 18.36 -7.64
N VAL A 178 41.54 19.15 -6.62
CA VAL A 178 40.76 19.23 -5.39
C VAL A 178 39.39 19.84 -5.73
N PRO A 179 38.27 19.17 -5.44
CA PRO A 179 36.95 19.72 -5.67
C PRO A 179 36.69 20.84 -4.67
N ASN A 180 35.88 21.82 -5.06
CA ASN A 180 35.47 22.90 -4.16
C ASN A 180 34.16 22.54 -3.44
N TYR A 181 33.97 23.05 -2.23
CA TYR A 181 32.65 23.08 -1.60
C TYR A 181 31.71 23.96 -2.43
N ARG A 182 30.46 23.51 -2.64
CA ARG A 182 29.41 24.40 -3.14
C ARG A 182 29.24 25.58 -2.18
N VAL A 183 29.02 26.76 -2.74
CA VAL A 183 28.71 27.97 -1.97
C VAL A 183 27.34 27.76 -1.33
N THR A 184 27.29 27.82 0.00
CA THR A 184 26.04 27.64 0.76
C THR A 184 25.95 28.73 1.83
N PRO A 185 24.76 29.01 2.39
CA PRO A 185 24.63 29.96 3.50
C PRO A 185 25.52 29.63 4.72
N LYS A 186 25.87 28.35 4.91
CA LYS A 186 26.79 27.87 5.95
C LYS A 186 28.28 27.98 5.55
N ARG A 187 28.58 28.13 4.26
CA ARG A 187 29.92 28.31 3.68
C ARG A 187 29.86 29.30 2.51
N PRO A 188 29.73 30.61 2.80
CA PRO A 188 29.48 31.64 1.79
C PRO A 188 30.67 31.88 0.84
N ASP A 189 31.89 31.53 1.25
CA ASP A 189 33.10 31.71 0.45
C ASP A 189 33.55 30.44 -0.30
N GLY A 190 32.79 29.33 -0.19
CA GLY A 190 33.21 28.02 -0.71
C GLY A 190 34.48 27.48 -0.03
N GLY A 191 35.42 26.96 -0.82
CA GLY A 191 36.75 26.51 -0.38
C GLY A 191 37.09 25.07 -0.81
N ASP A 192 38.35 24.67 -0.68
CA ASP A 192 38.83 23.33 -1.05
C ASP A 192 38.16 22.23 -0.21
N ASN A 193 37.52 21.26 -0.86
CA ASN A 193 36.98 20.06 -0.25
C ASN A 193 38.02 18.92 -0.24
N LYS A 194 39.11 19.15 0.50
CA LYS A 194 40.19 18.18 0.71
C LYS A 194 39.69 16.83 1.27
N GLY A 195 38.65 16.84 2.10
CA GLY A 195 38.07 15.60 2.65
C GLY A 195 37.48 14.69 1.58
N ALA A 196 36.65 15.23 0.67
CA ALA A 196 36.11 14.48 -0.45
C ALA A 196 37.22 14.03 -1.42
N TRP A 197 38.23 14.88 -1.63
CA TRP A 197 39.39 14.57 -2.45
C TRP A 197 40.19 13.38 -1.93
N TYR A 198 40.55 13.37 -0.64
CA TYR A 198 41.27 12.27 -0.02
C TYR A 198 40.47 10.97 -0.05
N LYS A 199 39.16 11.05 0.19
CA LYS A 199 38.26 9.89 0.07
C LYS A 199 38.31 9.28 -1.33
N GLN A 200 38.22 10.12 -2.38
CA GLN A 200 38.30 9.66 -3.76
C GLN A 200 39.67 9.05 -4.08
N MET A 201 40.75 9.71 -3.66
CA MET A 201 42.13 9.23 -3.84
C MET A 201 42.35 7.86 -3.20
N ARG A 202 41.82 7.63 -1.99
CA ARG A 202 41.88 6.34 -1.31
C ARG A 202 41.16 5.23 -2.09
N ILE A 203 39.95 5.51 -2.57
CA ILE A 203 39.15 4.59 -3.39
C ILE A 203 39.92 4.17 -4.64
N GLU A 204 40.51 5.14 -5.35
CA GLU A 204 41.29 4.84 -6.58
C GLU A 204 42.60 4.11 -6.27
N ALA A 205 43.30 4.45 -5.19
CA ALA A 205 44.50 3.72 -4.76
C ALA A 205 44.19 2.25 -4.43
N ASN A 206 43.09 2.00 -3.72
CA ASN A 206 42.63 0.65 -3.39
C ASN A 206 42.22 -0.13 -4.65
N LYS A 207 41.49 0.49 -5.59
CA LYS A 207 41.17 -0.12 -6.90
C LYS A 207 42.44 -0.48 -7.68
N ALA A 208 43.36 0.47 -7.83
CA ALA A 208 44.61 0.25 -8.57
C ALA A 208 45.42 -0.90 -7.96
N PHE A 209 45.53 -0.94 -6.62
CA PHE A 209 46.22 -2.00 -5.90
C PHE A 209 45.70 -3.40 -6.27
N TRP A 210 44.37 -3.58 -6.29
CA TRP A 210 43.75 -4.89 -6.55
C TRP A 210 43.57 -5.22 -8.03
N LEU A 211 43.32 -4.22 -8.88
CA LEU A 211 42.98 -4.42 -10.29
C LEU A 211 44.19 -4.29 -11.23
N ASP A 212 45.17 -3.45 -10.92
CA ASP A 212 46.27 -3.16 -11.87
C ASP A 212 47.55 -3.95 -11.55
N HIS A 213 47.61 -4.51 -10.34
CA HIS A 213 48.73 -5.32 -9.88
C HIS A 213 48.32 -6.77 -9.64
N ASP A 214 49.15 -7.68 -10.14
CA ASP A 214 49.13 -9.08 -9.75
C ASP A 214 49.65 -9.25 -8.32
N ARG A 215 49.68 -10.49 -7.84
CA ARG A 215 50.14 -10.77 -6.48
C ARG A 215 51.56 -10.25 -6.22
N GLU A 216 52.49 -10.53 -7.11
CA GLU A 216 53.88 -10.12 -6.91
C GLU A 216 54.02 -8.59 -6.91
N GLY A 217 53.29 -7.89 -7.77
CA GLY A 217 53.20 -6.44 -7.80
C GLY A 217 52.71 -5.87 -6.47
N ARG A 218 51.65 -6.44 -5.90
CA ARG A 218 51.13 -6.03 -4.58
C ARG A 218 52.14 -6.28 -3.46
N ASN A 219 52.86 -7.39 -3.48
CA ASN A 219 53.94 -7.64 -2.52
C ASN A 219 55.07 -6.61 -2.64
N ARG A 220 55.47 -6.23 -3.86
CA ARG A 220 56.46 -5.17 -4.09
C ARG A 220 56.00 -3.83 -3.53
N LEU A 221 54.73 -3.47 -3.71
CA LEU A 221 54.16 -2.25 -3.13
C LEU A 221 54.18 -2.27 -1.60
N ARG A 222 53.87 -3.43 -0.98
CA ARG A 222 53.99 -3.60 0.48
C ARG A 222 55.42 -3.41 0.98
N GLU A 223 56.40 -3.98 0.29
CA GLU A 223 57.81 -3.79 0.65
C GLU A 223 58.27 -2.34 0.45
N ALA A 224 57.89 -1.71 -0.66
CA ALA A 224 58.23 -0.31 -0.95
C ALA A 224 57.66 0.65 0.11
N ALA A 225 56.43 0.41 0.58
CA ALA A 225 55.79 1.23 1.61
C ALA A 225 56.47 1.15 2.98
N LYS A 226 57.32 0.15 3.25
CA LYS A 226 58.09 0.06 4.52
C LYS A 226 59.23 1.07 4.59
N SER A 227 59.79 1.42 3.43
CA SER A 227 60.98 2.28 3.30
C SER A 227 60.84 3.22 2.09
N PRO A 228 59.87 4.16 2.12
CA PRO A 228 59.64 5.09 1.01
C PRO A 228 60.79 6.10 0.86
N GLU A 229 60.95 6.63 -0.35
CA GLU A 229 61.93 7.71 -0.61
C GLU A 229 61.61 8.96 0.23
N PRO A 230 62.62 9.80 0.60
CA PRO A 230 62.39 10.95 1.47
C PRO A 230 61.30 11.92 1.01
N GLY A 231 61.16 12.13 -0.31
CA GLY A 231 60.10 12.96 -0.88
C GLY A 231 58.70 12.35 -0.72
N THR A 232 58.57 11.05 -0.94
CA THR A 232 57.32 10.30 -0.72
C THR A 232 56.99 10.22 0.77
N GLN A 233 57.98 10.03 1.64
CA GLN A 233 57.80 10.03 3.09
C GLN A 233 57.24 11.37 3.61
N ALA A 234 57.75 12.51 3.12
CA ALA A 234 57.22 13.82 3.50
C ALA A 234 55.75 14.03 3.05
N THR A 235 55.39 13.52 1.88
CA THR A 235 54.01 13.54 1.39
C THR A 235 53.11 12.62 2.22
N ILE A 236 53.56 11.43 2.59
CA ILE A 236 52.84 10.51 3.50
C ILE A 236 52.54 11.17 4.84
N GLU A 237 53.52 11.84 5.45
CA GLU A 237 53.34 12.56 6.72
C GLU A 237 52.31 13.69 6.59
N THR A 238 52.29 14.37 5.44
CA THR A 238 51.27 15.37 5.11
C THR A 238 49.88 14.74 5.01
N ILE A 239 49.74 13.62 4.30
CA ILE A 239 48.47 12.88 4.20
C ILE A 239 47.98 12.45 5.59
N ILE A 240 48.84 11.88 6.44
CA ILE A 240 48.47 11.44 7.79
C ILE A 240 47.99 12.60 8.66
N ARG A 241 48.61 13.77 8.50
CA ARG A 241 48.25 14.98 9.25
C ARG A 241 46.92 15.56 8.77
N GLU A 242 46.69 15.59 7.46
CA GLU A 242 45.51 16.22 6.85
C GLU A 242 44.28 15.31 6.78
N ASP A 243 44.49 14.00 6.72
CA ASP A 243 43.42 13.02 6.52
C ASP A 243 43.43 11.90 7.57
N ARG A 244 42.38 11.89 8.36
CA ARG A 244 42.11 10.86 9.37
C ARG A 244 41.05 9.84 8.90
N SER A 245 40.56 9.95 7.67
CA SER A 245 39.58 9.01 7.13
C SER A 245 40.19 7.61 6.92
N HIS A 246 39.30 6.61 6.86
CA HIS A 246 39.65 5.20 6.63
C HIS A 246 38.72 4.63 5.57
N SER A 247 39.28 4.04 4.52
CA SER A 247 38.56 3.28 3.49
C SER A 247 38.33 1.86 3.97
N GLN A 248 37.18 1.27 3.66
CA GLN A 248 37.01 -0.17 3.79
C GLN A 248 37.60 -0.84 2.55
N ASP A 249 38.51 -1.80 2.72
CA ASP A 249 39.12 -2.55 1.61
C ASP A 249 38.16 -3.64 1.12
N SER A 250 37.23 -3.27 0.24
CA SER A 250 36.19 -4.17 -0.27
C SER A 250 36.73 -5.35 -1.08
N PHE A 251 37.86 -5.18 -1.78
CA PHE A 251 38.49 -6.28 -2.54
C PHE A 251 39.15 -7.29 -1.61
N TYR A 252 39.86 -6.83 -0.57
CA TYR A 252 40.39 -7.74 0.46
C TYR A 252 39.27 -8.52 1.13
N GLN A 253 38.19 -7.85 1.49
CA GLN A 253 37.03 -8.50 2.11
C GLN A 253 36.40 -9.55 1.19
N TYR A 254 36.25 -9.25 -0.10
CA TYR A 254 35.79 -10.23 -1.09
C TYR A 254 36.72 -11.44 -1.14
N HIS A 255 38.03 -11.24 -1.31
CA HIS A 255 38.99 -12.36 -1.35
C HIS A 255 38.95 -13.18 -0.06
N ARG A 256 38.87 -12.53 1.09
CA ARG A 256 38.74 -13.16 2.39
C ARG A 256 37.52 -14.08 2.48
N ASP A 257 36.36 -13.57 2.08
CA ASP A 257 35.11 -14.32 2.14
C ASP A 257 35.08 -15.45 1.10
N SER A 258 35.53 -15.22 -0.13
CA SER A 258 35.64 -16.28 -1.17
C SER A 258 36.57 -17.41 -0.75
N SER A 259 37.70 -17.06 -0.13
CA SER A 259 38.68 -18.05 0.36
C SER A 259 38.12 -18.88 1.50
N ALA A 260 37.33 -18.26 2.37
CA ALA A 260 36.61 -18.97 3.43
C ALA A 260 35.49 -19.86 2.88
N ALA A 261 34.80 -19.42 1.83
CA ALA A 261 33.76 -20.20 1.14
C ALA A 261 34.32 -21.50 0.53
N GLU A 262 35.54 -21.46 0.01
CA GLU A 262 36.22 -22.61 -0.62
C GLU A 262 37.06 -23.45 0.34
N ALA A 263 37.26 -23.00 1.59
CA ALA A 263 38.13 -23.67 2.55
C ALA A 263 37.60 -25.06 2.95
N THR A 264 38.38 -26.10 2.63
CA THR A 264 38.08 -27.49 3.00
C THR A 264 38.77 -27.95 4.28
N ASP A 265 39.86 -27.28 4.70
CA ASP A 265 40.60 -27.61 5.93
C ASP A 265 41.21 -26.37 6.64
N PRO A 266 40.70 -25.99 7.83
CA PRO A 266 39.44 -26.46 8.42
C PRO A 266 38.26 -25.92 7.60
N VAL A 267 37.16 -26.68 7.53
CA VAL A 267 35.89 -26.19 6.98
C VAL A 267 35.44 -24.95 7.78
N VAL A 268 35.23 -23.84 7.07
CA VAL A 268 34.77 -22.58 7.65
C VAL A 268 33.25 -22.57 7.75
N TYR A 269 32.57 -22.83 6.63
CA TYR A 269 31.10 -22.86 6.55
C TYR A 269 30.58 -24.28 6.38
N GLU A 270 29.78 -24.74 7.34
CA GLU A 270 29.07 -26.02 7.27
C GLU A 270 28.05 -25.97 6.13
N ARG A 271 28.12 -26.94 5.20
CA ARG A 271 27.12 -27.08 4.14
C ARG A 271 25.88 -27.75 4.70
N ILE A 272 24.75 -27.06 4.65
CA ILE A 272 23.46 -27.64 5.04
C ILE A 272 22.80 -28.23 3.80
N THR A 273 22.72 -29.56 3.74
CA THR A 273 22.11 -30.31 2.63
C THR A 273 20.69 -30.81 2.97
N LYS A 274 20.04 -30.12 3.91
CA LYS A 274 18.72 -30.48 4.42
C LYS A 274 17.68 -29.68 3.67
N ASP A 275 16.56 -30.30 3.37
CA ASP A 275 15.47 -29.67 2.63
C ASP A 275 14.85 -28.53 3.45
N VAL A 276 14.73 -28.73 4.76
CA VAL A 276 14.30 -27.70 5.72
C VAL A 276 15.41 -27.45 6.74
N PHE A 277 15.82 -26.20 6.90
CA PHE A 277 16.76 -25.78 7.93
C PHE A 277 16.18 -24.62 8.72
N VAL A 278 16.10 -24.73 10.05
CA VAL A 278 15.55 -23.70 10.93
C VAL A 278 16.49 -23.43 12.08
N VAL A 279 16.76 -22.17 12.36
CA VAL A 279 17.60 -21.71 13.47
C VAL A 279 16.81 -20.77 14.34
N PHE A 280 16.72 -21.10 15.62
CA PHE A 280 16.15 -20.26 16.67
C PHE A 280 17.24 -19.71 17.58
N ASP A 281 16.96 -18.56 18.21
CA ASP A 281 17.77 -18.04 19.31
C ASP A 281 17.42 -18.71 20.65
N ARG A 282 18.07 -18.31 21.74
CA ARG A 282 17.90 -18.93 23.06
C ARG A 282 16.49 -18.80 23.65
N GLU A 283 15.67 -17.90 23.12
CA GLU A 283 14.28 -17.65 23.53
C GLU A 283 13.27 -18.25 22.53
N GLY A 284 13.76 -18.96 21.51
CA GLY A 284 12.94 -19.58 20.49
C GLY A 284 12.44 -18.60 19.42
N ASN A 285 13.06 -17.43 19.27
CA ASN A 285 12.76 -16.49 18.18
C ASN A 285 13.50 -16.93 16.90
N LEU A 286 12.85 -16.80 15.75
CA LEU A 286 13.46 -17.20 14.49
C LEU A 286 14.69 -16.33 14.17
N VAL A 287 15.79 -16.98 13.79
CA VAL A 287 17.02 -16.32 13.30
C VAL A 287 17.16 -16.52 11.80
N LEU A 288 16.97 -17.76 11.33
CA LEU A 288 17.06 -18.14 9.93
C LEU A 288 16.14 -19.35 9.67
N CYS A 289 15.48 -19.38 8.51
CA CYS A 289 14.88 -20.58 7.96
C CYS A 289 15.17 -20.66 6.46
N SER A 290 15.43 -21.87 5.98
CA SER A 290 15.59 -22.19 4.56
C SER A 290 14.75 -23.41 4.24
N VAL A 291 14.00 -23.33 3.13
CA VAL A 291 13.25 -24.45 2.58
C VAL A 291 13.58 -24.60 1.10
N SER A 292 14.10 -25.76 0.71
CA SER A 292 14.38 -26.10 -0.69
C SER A 292 13.07 -26.35 -1.45
N GLU A 293 13.06 -26.00 -2.73
CA GLU A 293 11.94 -26.26 -3.66
C GLU A 293 10.56 -25.78 -3.19
N LEU A 294 10.50 -24.84 -2.23
CA LEU A 294 9.25 -24.36 -1.65
C LEU A 294 8.32 -23.77 -2.72
N PHE A 295 8.87 -23.05 -3.69
CA PHE A 295 8.10 -22.50 -4.81
C PHE A 295 7.43 -23.62 -5.60
N GLN A 296 8.17 -24.68 -5.94
CA GLN A 296 7.68 -25.81 -6.72
C GLN A 296 6.61 -26.58 -5.95
N HIS A 297 6.79 -26.78 -4.65
CA HIS A 297 5.77 -27.43 -3.82
C HIS A 297 4.49 -26.59 -3.72
N LEU A 298 4.61 -25.26 -3.63
CA LEU A 298 3.45 -24.38 -3.52
C LEU A 298 2.74 -24.13 -4.86
N PHE A 299 3.46 -23.93 -5.96
CA PHE A 299 2.88 -23.46 -7.23
C PHE A 299 3.28 -24.29 -8.46
N GLY A 300 4.15 -25.29 -8.31
CA GLY A 300 4.60 -26.16 -9.39
C GLY A 300 5.78 -25.62 -10.20
N GLY A 301 6.56 -26.54 -10.77
CA GLY A 301 7.75 -26.21 -11.58
C GLY A 301 7.45 -25.39 -12.84
N ALA A 302 6.33 -25.65 -13.52
CA ALA A 302 5.93 -24.90 -14.71
C ALA A 302 5.66 -23.41 -14.41
N VAL A 303 5.15 -23.10 -13.21
CA VAL A 303 4.93 -21.71 -12.79
C VAL A 303 6.27 -21.05 -12.45
N LEU A 304 7.18 -21.75 -11.78
CA LEU A 304 8.54 -21.25 -11.54
C LEU A 304 9.26 -20.92 -12.85
N ASP A 305 9.22 -21.81 -13.84
CA ASP A 305 9.81 -21.59 -15.17
C ASP A 305 9.23 -20.34 -15.84
N LYS A 306 7.91 -20.16 -15.75
CA LYS A 306 7.21 -18.98 -16.27
C LYS A 306 7.63 -17.70 -15.55
N VAL A 307 7.83 -17.72 -14.23
CA VAL A 307 8.35 -16.57 -13.45
C VAL A 307 9.77 -16.21 -13.86
N VAL A 308 10.64 -17.21 -14.02
CA VAL A 308 12.03 -17.03 -14.46
C VAL A 308 12.06 -16.43 -15.88
N ASP A 309 11.27 -16.97 -16.79
CA ASP A 309 11.15 -16.46 -18.17
C ASP A 309 10.60 -15.03 -18.20
N THR A 310 9.54 -14.76 -17.45
CA THR A 310 8.97 -13.40 -17.32
C THR A 310 9.99 -12.40 -16.80
N THR A 311 10.81 -12.81 -15.83
CA THR A 311 11.86 -11.94 -15.28
C THR A 311 12.96 -11.64 -16.30
N LYS A 312 13.35 -12.63 -17.12
CA LYS A 312 14.28 -12.43 -18.24
C LYS A 312 13.70 -11.51 -19.30
N GLN A 313 12.44 -11.70 -19.67
CA GLN A 313 11.76 -10.81 -20.62
C GLN A 313 11.63 -9.38 -20.08
N TRP A 314 11.34 -9.23 -18.79
CA TRP A 314 11.31 -7.92 -18.13
C TRP A 314 12.69 -7.24 -18.15
N ALA A 315 13.76 -7.99 -17.91
CA ALA A 315 15.14 -7.50 -18.01
C ALA A 315 15.55 -7.10 -19.42
N GLY A 316 14.97 -7.71 -20.46
CA GLY A 316 15.15 -7.26 -21.84
C GLY A 316 14.25 -6.10 -22.24
N PHE A 317 13.21 -5.80 -21.47
CA PHE A 317 12.20 -4.79 -21.83
C PHE A 317 12.39 -3.47 -21.07
N ALA A 318 12.44 -3.53 -19.74
CA ALA A 318 12.52 -2.36 -18.86
C ALA A 318 13.95 -1.84 -18.70
N LEU A 319 14.09 -0.57 -18.36
CA LEU A 319 15.40 0.04 -18.09
C LEU A 319 15.77 -0.16 -16.62
N LEU A 320 16.78 -1.00 -16.36
CA LEU A 320 17.11 -1.45 -15.01
C LEU A 320 18.48 -0.92 -14.56
N PRO A 321 18.61 -0.42 -13.32
CA PRO A 321 19.86 0.14 -12.82
C PRO A 321 20.97 -0.90 -12.68
N GLN A 322 22.19 -0.46 -12.99
CA GLN A 322 23.39 -1.21 -12.63
C GLN A 322 23.53 -1.35 -11.10
N PRO A 323 24.17 -2.41 -10.58
CA PRO A 323 24.50 -2.50 -9.16
C PRO A 323 25.29 -1.26 -8.71
N ASN A 324 24.98 -0.73 -7.52
CA ASN A 324 25.62 0.47 -7.02
C ASN A 324 27.10 0.23 -6.71
N THR A 325 28.00 0.85 -7.47
CA THR A 325 29.46 0.66 -7.33
C THR A 325 30.04 1.05 -5.97
N GLN A 326 29.36 1.86 -5.13
CA GLN A 326 29.79 2.11 -3.75
C GLN A 326 29.51 0.92 -2.80
N ARG A 327 28.50 0.10 -3.11
CA ARG A 327 28.17 -1.14 -2.38
C ARG A 327 28.73 -2.39 -3.06
N HIS A 328 29.12 -2.26 -4.33
CA HIS A 328 29.64 -3.31 -5.20
C HIS A 328 30.94 -2.87 -5.87
N MET A 329 31.89 -2.37 -5.07
CA MET A 329 33.23 -1.94 -5.52
C MET A 329 33.96 -3.02 -6.33
N VAL A 330 33.61 -4.28 -6.10
CA VAL A 330 34.14 -5.46 -6.77
C VAL A 330 33.46 -5.78 -8.11
N ASP A 331 32.46 -5.03 -8.58
CA ASP A 331 31.80 -5.32 -9.87
C ASP A 331 32.76 -5.37 -11.04
N GLN A 332 33.76 -4.48 -11.06
CA GLN A 332 34.81 -4.51 -12.08
C GLN A 332 35.70 -5.76 -11.94
N LEU A 333 35.95 -6.23 -10.72
CA LEU A 333 36.64 -7.49 -10.48
C LEU A 333 35.78 -8.66 -10.95
N MET A 334 34.48 -8.65 -10.65
CA MET A 334 33.53 -9.71 -11.04
C MET A 334 33.45 -9.82 -12.55
N ARG A 335 33.31 -8.71 -13.29
CA ARG A 335 33.31 -8.73 -14.76
C ARG A 335 34.64 -9.20 -15.37
N ARG A 336 35.77 -9.03 -14.68
CA ARG A 336 37.06 -9.59 -15.12
C ARG A 336 37.13 -11.11 -14.89
N GLN A 337 36.53 -11.61 -13.81
CA GLN A 337 36.45 -13.04 -13.51
C GLN A 337 35.37 -13.74 -14.36
N HIS A 338 34.32 -13.00 -14.70
CA HIS A 338 33.16 -13.40 -15.50
C HIS A 338 33.05 -12.51 -16.75
N PRO A 339 33.95 -12.67 -17.74
CA PRO A 339 33.88 -11.90 -18.98
C PRO A 339 32.56 -12.13 -19.74
N GLU A 340 31.82 -13.20 -19.44
CA GLU A 340 30.46 -13.45 -19.93
C GLU A 340 29.39 -12.51 -19.35
N LEU A 341 29.71 -11.67 -18.37
CA LEU A 341 28.83 -10.64 -17.79
C LEU A 341 29.24 -9.22 -18.18
N ASP A 342 30.36 -9.05 -18.89
CA ASP A 342 30.84 -7.75 -19.34
C ASP A 342 30.15 -7.36 -20.66
N MET A 343 29.22 -6.41 -20.61
CA MET A 343 28.51 -5.93 -21.81
C MET A 343 29.45 -5.33 -22.88
N GLU A 344 30.63 -4.81 -22.50
CA GLU A 344 31.57 -4.24 -23.48
C GLU A 344 32.25 -5.32 -24.35
N LEU A 345 32.22 -6.58 -23.90
CA LEU A 345 32.75 -7.71 -24.67
C LEU A 345 31.70 -8.35 -25.59
N ALA A 346 30.46 -7.85 -25.61
CA ALA A 346 29.42 -8.36 -26.50
C ALA A 346 29.69 -8.00 -27.97
N THR A 347 29.49 -8.98 -28.84
CA THR A 347 29.66 -8.86 -30.31
C THR A 347 28.33 -8.88 -31.07
N THR A 348 27.24 -9.26 -30.40
CA THR A 348 25.88 -9.30 -30.96
C THR A 348 24.86 -8.73 -29.96
N PRO A 349 23.71 -8.22 -30.42
CA PRO A 349 22.64 -7.76 -29.53
C PRO A 349 22.13 -8.84 -28.56
N GLN A 350 22.01 -10.09 -29.01
CA GLN A 350 21.59 -11.20 -28.15
C GLN A 350 22.54 -11.38 -26.94
N GLN A 351 23.85 -11.26 -27.17
CA GLN A 351 24.83 -11.35 -26.08
C GLN A 351 24.67 -10.22 -25.06
N LEU A 352 24.20 -9.03 -25.47
CA LEU A 352 23.95 -7.92 -24.53
C LEU A 352 22.85 -8.24 -23.53
N GLU A 353 21.77 -8.90 -23.98
CA GLU A 353 20.67 -9.32 -23.10
C GLU A 353 21.12 -10.38 -22.08
N GLU A 354 21.96 -11.33 -22.50
CA GLU A 354 22.50 -12.39 -21.64
C GLU A 354 23.50 -11.86 -20.58
N ARG A 355 24.08 -10.68 -20.82
CA ARG A 355 25.11 -10.01 -19.99
C ARG A 355 24.57 -9.02 -18.97
N ALA A 356 23.24 -8.90 -18.83
CA ALA A 356 22.64 -7.96 -17.90
C ALA A 356 23.10 -8.23 -16.45
N MET A 357 23.48 -7.16 -15.74
CA MET A 357 23.76 -7.18 -14.30
C MET A 357 22.98 -6.04 -13.66
N CYS A 358 22.00 -6.36 -12.81
CA CYS A 358 21.06 -5.37 -12.26
C CYS A 358 20.74 -5.63 -10.79
N ILE A 359 20.52 -4.56 -10.02
CA ILE A 359 19.88 -4.62 -8.70
C ILE A 359 18.80 -3.55 -8.65
N VAL A 360 17.55 -3.98 -8.60
CA VAL A 360 16.38 -3.12 -8.81
C VAL A 360 15.50 -3.12 -7.58
N HIS A 361 14.97 -1.97 -7.19
CA HIS A 361 14.16 -1.85 -5.99
C HIS A 361 12.72 -1.47 -6.37
N TYR A 362 11.76 -2.35 -6.11
CA TYR A 362 10.35 -2.09 -6.33
C TYR A 362 9.61 -1.94 -5.00
N GLY A 363 8.93 -0.83 -4.79
CA GLY A 363 8.06 -0.62 -3.64
C GLY A 363 8.22 0.78 -3.09
N THR A 364 8.37 0.87 -1.78
CA THR A 364 8.25 2.10 -1.01
C THR A 364 9.54 2.36 -0.24
N TRP A 365 10.07 3.58 -0.38
CA TRP A 365 11.33 4.00 0.23
C TRP A 365 11.12 5.27 1.09
N ALA A 366 11.97 5.46 2.10
CA ALA A 366 12.15 6.75 2.80
C ALA A 366 13.63 6.98 3.16
N GLN A 367 14.15 8.22 3.05
CA GLN A 367 15.58 8.48 3.31
C GLN A 367 15.91 8.55 4.82
N GLN A 368 17.16 8.19 5.18
CA GLN A 368 17.69 8.28 6.54
C GLN A 368 18.61 9.51 6.66
N GLY A 369 18.30 10.44 7.57
CA GLY A 369 19.28 11.42 8.06
C GLY A 369 19.53 12.71 7.25
N HIS A 370 18.72 13.04 6.24
CA HIS A 370 18.71 14.41 5.68
C HIS A 370 17.70 15.30 6.41
N THR A 371 17.85 16.61 6.26
CA THR A 371 17.06 17.71 6.88
C THR A 371 15.56 17.66 6.61
N ASN A 372 15.05 16.60 5.96
CA ASN A 372 13.64 16.34 5.92
C ASN A 372 13.26 14.83 6.03
N PRO A 373 12.93 14.32 7.22
CA PRO A 373 12.37 12.96 7.40
C PRO A 373 10.90 12.82 6.93
N GLU A 374 10.36 13.80 6.18
CA GLU A 374 8.94 13.92 5.83
C GLU A 374 8.46 13.11 4.61
N PHE A 375 9.32 12.47 3.80
CA PHE A 375 8.87 11.92 2.51
C PHE A 375 9.07 10.40 2.34
N VAL A 376 7.96 9.66 2.42
CA VAL A 376 7.83 8.31 1.86
C VAL A 376 7.41 8.40 0.39
N HIS A 377 8.07 7.63 -0.48
CA HIS A 377 7.77 7.62 -1.92
C HIS A 377 7.92 6.24 -2.54
N LEU A 378 7.24 6.04 -3.66
CA LEU A 378 7.49 4.86 -4.50
C LEU A 378 8.87 5.01 -5.15
N THR A 379 9.62 3.92 -5.22
CA THR A 379 10.94 3.91 -5.87
C THR A 379 10.83 4.36 -7.33
N PRO A 380 11.90 4.94 -7.91
CA PRO A 380 11.92 5.30 -9.33
C PRO A 380 11.56 4.11 -10.24
N ASP A 381 12.04 2.91 -9.90
CA ASP A 381 11.74 1.68 -10.65
C ASP A 381 10.25 1.32 -10.58
N THR A 382 9.59 1.49 -9.43
CA THR A 382 8.13 1.26 -9.31
C THR A 382 7.31 2.29 -10.09
N ARG A 383 7.82 3.51 -10.22
CA ARG A 383 7.16 4.56 -11.02
C ARG A 383 7.48 4.43 -12.51
N LEU A 384 8.36 3.50 -12.90
CA LEU A 384 8.81 3.29 -14.27
C LEU A 384 9.49 4.54 -14.86
N ILE A 385 10.21 5.29 -13.99
CA ILE A 385 10.84 6.57 -14.36
C ILE A 385 12.36 6.52 -14.53
N MET A 386 12.93 5.32 -14.51
CA MET A 386 14.37 5.17 -14.67
C MET A 386 14.83 5.59 -16.08
N GLY A 387 15.84 6.46 -16.15
CA GLY A 387 16.40 6.95 -17.42
C GLY A 387 15.55 8.00 -18.14
N TRP A 388 14.60 8.63 -17.44
CA TRP A 388 13.83 9.78 -17.92
C TRP A 388 14.76 10.91 -18.37
N THR A 389 14.85 11.11 -19.69
CA THR A 389 15.40 12.30 -20.34
C THR A 389 14.51 12.63 -21.53
N GLU A 390 14.06 13.90 -21.64
CA GLU A 390 13.33 14.67 -22.68
C GLU A 390 12.42 14.01 -23.77
N ARG A 391 12.36 12.69 -23.96
CA ARG A 391 11.50 11.99 -24.93
C ARG A 391 10.29 11.34 -24.25
N ARG A 392 9.30 12.19 -23.96
CA ARG A 392 8.02 11.92 -23.25
C ARG A 392 7.12 10.78 -23.73
N SER A 393 7.36 10.13 -24.88
CA SER A 393 6.35 9.26 -25.52
C SER A 393 6.49 7.75 -25.28
N ARG A 394 7.35 7.29 -24.36
CA ARG A 394 7.81 5.87 -24.30
C ARG A 394 7.33 5.05 -23.09
N ALA A 395 6.47 5.60 -22.22
CA ALA A 395 5.99 4.92 -21.01
C ALA A 395 4.78 4.00 -21.23
N GLU A 396 4.01 4.18 -22.29
CA GLU A 396 2.72 3.49 -22.49
C GLU A 396 2.86 1.96 -22.56
N LEU A 397 3.91 1.43 -23.19
CA LEU A 397 4.12 -0.02 -23.29
C LEU A 397 4.62 -0.66 -22.00
N LEU A 398 5.39 0.10 -21.19
CA LEU A 398 5.80 -0.35 -19.86
C LEU A 398 4.59 -0.48 -18.93
N GLU A 399 3.62 0.43 -19.04
CA GLU A 399 2.38 0.38 -18.26
C GLU A 399 1.50 -0.82 -18.60
N GLU A 400 1.53 -1.30 -19.84
CA GLU A 400 0.80 -2.52 -20.25
C GLU A 400 1.42 -3.79 -19.64
N VAL A 401 2.75 -3.85 -19.60
CA VAL A 401 3.49 -5.07 -19.24
C VAL A 401 3.77 -5.17 -17.73
N PHE A 402 4.05 -4.04 -17.08
CA PHE A 402 4.44 -4.02 -15.68
C PHE A 402 3.43 -4.66 -14.71
N PRO A 403 2.10 -4.54 -14.88
CA PRO A 403 1.14 -5.25 -14.05
C PRO A 403 1.32 -6.78 -14.07
N HIS A 404 1.65 -7.35 -15.23
CA HIS A 404 1.91 -8.79 -15.37
C HIS A 404 3.22 -9.20 -14.68
N PHE A 405 4.29 -8.42 -14.82
CA PHE A 405 5.54 -8.63 -14.09
C PHE A 405 5.32 -8.50 -12.57
N LYS A 406 4.66 -7.43 -12.14
CA LYS A 406 4.39 -7.13 -10.73
C LYS A 406 3.61 -8.25 -10.05
N VAL A 407 2.51 -8.69 -10.64
CA VAL A 407 1.68 -9.75 -10.06
C VAL A 407 2.35 -11.12 -10.23
N GLY A 408 2.83 -11.44 -11.42
CA GLY A 408 3.39 -12.76 -11.72
C GLY A 408 4.72 -13.05 -11.03
N VAL A 409 5.64 -12.08 -10.98
CA VAL A 409 6.97 -12.29 -10.41
C VAL A 409 7.00 -11.87 -8.94
N LEU A 410 6.67 -10.60 -8.64
CA LEU A 410 6.76 -10.09 -7.28
C LEU A 410 5.64 -10.65 -6.40
N GLY A 411 4.44 -10.85 -6.96
CA GLY A 411 3.29 -11.41 -6.24
C GLY A 411 3.52 -12.86 -5.82
N LEU A 412 3.86 -13.76 -6.75
CA LEU A 412 4.15 -15.16 -6.40
C LEU A 412 5.36 -15.28 -5.45
N SER A 413 6.40 -14.47 -5.64
CA SER A 413 7.53 -14.43 -4.70
C SER A 413 7.09 -13.97 -3.30
N SER A 414 6.17 -13.00 -3.21
CA SER A 414 5.58 -12.56 -1.94
C SER A 414 4.79 -13.68 -1.26
N GLU A 415 4.06 -14.50 -2.02
CA GLU A 415 3.29 -15.63 -1.49
C GLU A 415 4.18 -16.75 -0.92
N VAL A 416 5.28 -17.09 -1.60
CA VAL A 416 6.27 -18.04 -1.09
C VAL A 416 6.87 -17.54 0.22
N ALA A 417 7.29 -16.28 0.27
CA ALA A 417 7.81 -15.66 1.49
C ALA A 417 6.77 -15.60 2.62
N ARG A 418 5.52 -15.24 2.28
CA ARG A 418 4.38 -15.16 3.20
C ARG A 418 4.11 -16.51 3.87
N PHE A 419 4.24 -17.62 3.14
CA PHE A 419 4.04 -18.96 3.68
C PHE A 419 4.99 -19.25 4.84
N LEU A 420 6.28 -18.91 4.77
CA LEU A 420 7.20 -19.12 5.89
C LEU A 420 7.00 -18.09 7.00
N MET A 421 6.89 -16.80 6.64
CA MET A 421 6.75 -15.71 7.60
C MET A 421 5.54 -15.89 8.52
N ARG A 422 4.37 -16.26 7.98
CA ARG A 422 3.14 -16.39 8.77
C ARG A 422 3.18 -17.54 9.78
N HIS A 423 3.93 -18.61 9.50
CA HIS A 423 3.98 -19.79 10.36
C HIS A 423 5.13 -19.78 11.37
N LEU A 424 6.29 -19.23 10.99
CA LEU A 424 7.48 -19.22 11.84
C LEU A 424 7.66 -17.93 12.63
N ALA A 425 7.12 -16.81 12.14
CA ALA A 425 7.27 -15.49 12.74
C ALA A 425 5.97 -14.66 12.65
N PRO A 426 4.83 -15.15 13.20
CA PRO A 426 3.52 -14.52 13.03
C PRO A 426 3.46 -13.08 13.56
N LYS A 427 4.24 -12.76 14.62
CA LYS A 427 4.29 -11.42 15.20
C LYS A 427 4.97 -10.42 14.27
N GLU A 428 6.12 -10.78 13.71
CA GLU A 428 6.83 -9.96 12.74
C GLU A 428 6.04 -9.82 11.45
N TYR A 429 5.38 -10.89 11.00
CA TYR A 429 4.48 -10.84 9.85
C TYR A 429 3.30 -9.87 10.08
N GLN A 430 2.69 -9.90 11.27
CA GLN A 430 1.62 -8.96 11.64
C GLN A 430 2.09 -7.51 11.68
N ASP A 431 3.28 -7.22 12.24
CA ASP A 431 3.88 -5.88 12.21
C ASP A 431 4.11 -5.41 10.77
N CYS A 432 4.54 -6.30 9.87
CA CYS A 432 4.70 -5.98 8.45
C CYS A 432 3.35 -5.65 7.77
N LEU A 433 2.28 -6.39 8.08
CA LEU A 433 0.92 -6.09 7.61
C LEU A 433 0.47 -4.71 8.10
N GLU A 434 0.63 -4.41 9.39
CA GLU A 434 0.28 -3.10 9.95
C GLU A 434 1.06 -1.95 9.30
N ILE A 435 2.36 -2.14 9.06
CA ILE A 435 3.22 -1.14 8.41
C ILE A 435 2.76 -0.89 6.98
N PHE A 436 2.53 -1.95 6.20
CA PHE A 436 2.06 -1.82 4.83
C PHE A 436 0.67 -1.16 4.78
N ARG A 437 -0.25 -1.57 5.66
CA ARG A 437 -1.59 -0.96 5.79
C ARG A 437 -1.56 0.48 6.30
N GLY A 438 -0.53 0.88 7.04
CA GLY A 438 -0.36 2.26 7.50
C GLY A 438 0.17 3.22 6.44
N LEU A 439 0.70 2.71 5.32
CA LEU A 439 1.11 3.55 4.18
C LEU A 439 -0.11 4.20 3.50
N PRO A 440 -0.04 5.45 3.01
CA PRO A 440 -1.06 5.99 2.11
C PRO A 440 -1.19 5.15 0.84
N LYS A 441 -2.40 4.96 0.31
CA LYS A 441 -2.64 4.19 -0.93
C LYS A 441 -1.74 4.59 -2.11
N PRO A 442 -1.47 5.89 -2.40
CA PRO A 442 -0.55 6.30 -3.47
C PRO A 442 0.91 5.90 -3.24
N LYS A 443 1.26 5.47 -2.03
CA LYS A 443 2.60 5.08 -1.60
C LYS A 443 2.70 3.57 -1.36
N ARG A 444 1.72 2.79 -1.82
CA ARG A 444 1.75 1.32 -1.75
C ARG A 444 2.03 0.75 -3.13
N MET A 445 2.74 -0.37 -3.18
CA MET A 445 2.84 -1.21 -4.37
C MET A 445 2.31 -2.59 -4.03
N ALA A 446 1.04 -2.85 -4.38
CA ALA A 446 0.45 -4.17 -4.18
C ALA A 446 0.94 -5.18 -5.22
N VAL A 447 1.22 -6.39 -4.75
CA VAL A 447 1.68 -7.52 -5.58
C VAL A 447 0.86 -8.79 -5.39
N SER A 448 0.36 -9.07 -4.18
CA SER A 448 -0.48 -10.23 -3.83
C SER A 448 -1.33 -9.92 -2.60
N ARG A 449 -2.35 -10.74 -2.26
CA ARG A 449 -3.19 -10.48 -1.06
C ARG A 449 -3.07 -11.57 0.00
N PRO A 450 -2.93 -11.20 1.28
CA PRO A 450 -2.77 -9.83 1.81
C PRO A 450 -1.37 -9.25 1.54
N ASN A 451 -1.30 -7.94 1.28
CA ASN A 451 -0.01 -7.25 1.07
C ASN A 451 0.67 -6.93 2.40
N TRP A 452 1.94 -7.33 2.53
CA TRP A 452 2.71 -7.19 3.77
C TRP A 452 4.13 -6.64 3.57
N ALA A 453 4.63 -6.61 2.33
CA ALA A 453 5.99 -6.20 2.03
C ALA A 453 6.01 -4.79 1.44
N THR A 454 6.77 -3.89 2.06
CA THR A 454 6.92 -2.51 1.59
C THR A 454 7.98 -2.36 0.49
N LEU A 455 8.90 -3.32 0.36
CA LEU A 455 9.99 -3.26 -0.62
C LEU A 455 10.36 -4.65 -1.15
N PHE A 456 10.62 -4.71 -2.46
CA PHE A 456 11.12 -5.87 -3.18
C PHE A 456 12.45 -5.50 -3.83
N VAL A 457 13.41 -6.42 -3.81
CA VAL A 457 14.70 -6.26 -4.49
C VAL A 457 14.86 -7.36 -5.52
N LEU A 458 14.95 -6.99 -6.80
CA LEU A 458 15.25 -7.92 -7.88
C LEU A 458 16.75 -7.86 -8.19
N GLY A 459 17.45 -8.98 -8.03
CA GLY A 459 18.82 -9.16 -8.49
C GLY A 459 18.87 -9.97 -9.77
N ILE A 460 19.64 -9.52 -10.76
CA ILE A 460 19.94 -10.25 -12.01
C ILE A 460 21.46 -10.30 -12.16
N ASN A 461 22.02 -11.50 -12.19
CA ASN A 461 23.46 -11.78 -12.22
C ASN A 461 24.28 -10.94 -11.21
N SER A 462 23.64 -10.51 -10.13
CA SER A 462 24.21 -9.60 -9.15
C SER A 462 25.06 -10.38 -8.16
N PHE A 463 26.27 -9.91 -7.87
CA PHE A 463 27.14 -10.44 -6.84
C PHE A 463 27.08 -9.52 -5.62
N THR A 464 26.70 -10.07 -4.47
CA THR A 464 26.67 -9.33 -3.21
C THR A 464 27.87 -9.76 -2.36
N GLN A 465 28.73 -8.79 -2.04
CA GLN A 465 29.80 -8.98 -1.06
C GLN A 465 29.20 -9.11 0.35
N ARG A 466 30.01 -9.47 1.36
CA ARG A 466 29.53 -9.52 2.75
C ARG A 466 29.02 -8.17 3.21
N HIS A 467 27.74 -8.15 3.60
CA HIS A 467 27.05 -6.94 4.03
C HIS A 467 25.92 -7.27 5.00
N ARG A 468 25.32 -6.19 5.52
CA ARG A 468 24.04 -6.19 6.23
C ARG A 468 23.16 -5.12 5.63
N ASP A 469 21.87 -5.37 5.61
CA ASP A 469 20.89 -4.41 5.13
C ASP A 469 20.46 -3.50 6.28
N GLN A 470 21.24 -2.43 6.49
CA GLN A 470 21.03 -1.49 7.61
C GLN A 470 19.67 -0.79 7.58
N ASN A 471 19.00 -0.82 6.44
CA ASN A 471 17.69 -0.22 6.23
C ASN A 471 16.52 -1.20 6.42
N ASP A 472 16.79 -2.49 6.58
CA ASP A 472 15.77 -3.46 6.97
C ASP A 472 15.27 -3.16 8.39
N ILE A 473 14.03 -3.61 8.67
CA ILE A 473 13.45 -3.53 10.02
C ILE A 473 14.41 -4.11 11.04
N LYS A 474 14.70 -3.32 12.08
CA LYS A 474 15.47 -3.77 13.24
C LYS A 474 14.76 -4.94 13.90
N ASN A 475 15.49 -6.03 14.06
CA ASN A 475 14.95 -7.30 14.50
C ASN A 475 13.82 -7.81 13.59
N GLY A 476 13.77 -7.41 12.32
CA GLY A 476 12.82 -7.88 11.32
C GLY A 476 13.39 -9.06 10.52
N LEU A 477 12.59 -9.60 9.61
CA LEU A 477 13.01 -10.66 8.69
C LEU A 477 12.95 -10.16 7.25
N VAL A 478 13.92 -10.58 6.45
CA VAL A 478 13.91 -10.50 4.98
C VAL A 478 13.72 -11.91 4.44
N SER A 479 13.00 -12.03 3.33
CA SER A 479 12.88 -13.28 2.58
C SER A 479 13.62 -13.16 1.26
N LEU A 480 14.28 -14.23 0.84
CA LEU A 480 15.06 -14.30 -0.39
C LEU A 480 14.63 -15.54 -1.16
N ILE A 481 14.06 -15.33 -2.34
CA ILE A 481 13.59 -16.38 -3.25
C ILE A 481 14.62 -16.50 -4.37
N PRO A 482 15.61 -17.40 -4.22
CA PRO A 482 16.55 -17.68 -5.27
C PRO A 482 15.90 -18.23 -6.51
N MET A 483 16.58 -17.85 -7.57
CA MET A 483 16.51 -18.48 -8.85
C MET A 483 18.00 -18.89 -9.30
N GLY A 484 19.10 -19.04 -8.38
CA GLY A 484 20.48 -19.77 -8.48
C GLY A 484 21.83 -19.43 -7.62
N GLY A 485 22.70 -20.36 -7.10
CA GLY A 485 24.06 -20.13 -6.41
C GLY A 485 24.41 -20.87 -5.07
N ASP A 486 25.29 -20.32 -4.20
CA ASP A 486 25.42 -20.63 -2.74
C ASP A 486 25.27 -19.34 -1.89
N LEU A 487 24.60 -19.42 -0.74
CA LEU A 487 24.35 -18.30 0.19
C LEU A 487 25.02 -18.54 1.55
N PHE A 488 25.76 -17.56 2.06
CA PHE A 488 26.61 -17.71 3.24
C PHE A 488 26.16 -16.82 4.40
N PHE A 489 26.22 -17.36 5.63
CA PHE A 489 25.91 -16.65 6.87
C PHE A 489 27.07 -16.76 7.87
N PRO A 490 27.98 -15.79 7.91
CA PRO A 490 29.22 -15.93 8.67
C PRO A 490 29.06 -16.07 10.18
N GLN A 491 28.11 -15.37 10.80
CA GLN A 491 27.87 -15.51 12.23
C GLN A 491 27.31 -16.90 12.60
N LEU A 492 26.64 -17.57 11.66
CA LEU A 492 26.11 -18.91 11.84
C LEU A 492 27.11 -20.00 11.41
N GLY A 493 28.17 -19.64 10.69
CA GLY A 493 29.14 -20.59 10.15
C GLY A 493 28.49 -21.60 9.19
N VAL A 494 27.45 -21.19 8.46
CA VAL A 494 26.73 -22.06 7.51
C VAL A 494 26.75 -21.50 6.10
N ARG A 495 26.71 -22.42 5.13
CA ARG A 495 26.39 -22.15 3.73
C ARG A 495 25.18 -22.97 3.31
N LEU A 496 24.27 -22.33 2.61
CA LEU A 496 23.01 -22.89 2.11
C LEU A 496 23.06 -22.95 0.60
N GLU A 497 22.48 -24.00 0.03
CA GLU A 497 22.31 -24.05 -1.42
C GLU A 497 21.30 -22.98 -1.85
N TYR A 498 21.70 -22.12 -2.78
CA TYR A 498 20.88 -21.00 -3.25
C TYR A 498 20.16 -21.38 -4.53
N GLN A 499 19.43 -22.49 -4.50
CA GLN A 499 18.86 -23.12 -5.70
C GLN A 499 17.55 -22.47 -6.15
N PRO A 500 17.21 -22.53 -7.44
CA PRO A 500 15.94 -22.02 -7.94
C PRO A 500 14.73 -22.61 -7.23
N GLY A 501 13.84 -21.72 -6.80
CA GLY A 501 12.58 -22.06 -6.15
C GLY A 501 12.69 -22.41 -4.65
N GLY A 502 13.89 -22.35 -4.07
CA GLY A 502 14.03 -22.29 -2.61
C GLY A 502 13.51 -20.98 -2.02
N CYS A 503 13.38 -20.92 -0.70
CA CYS A 503 13.11 -19.70 0.04
C CYS A 503 13.94 -19.65 1.33
N VAL A 504 14.67 -18.56 1.54
CA VAL A 504 15.47 -18.31 2.74
C VAL A 504 14.93 -17.07 3.44
N ILE A 505 14.50 -17.20 4.69
CA ILE A 505 14.12 -16.07 5.55
C ILE A 505 15.13 -15.89 6.67
N PHE A 506 15.58 -14.66 6.93
CA PHE A 506 16.62 -14.41 7.92
C PHE A 506 16.61 -12.95 8.40
N ARG A 507 17.33 -12.68 9.50
CA ARG A 507 17.46 -11.33 10.09
C ARG A 507 18.47 -10.48 9.30
N GLY A 508 18.07 -9.88 8.18
CA GLY A 508 18.96 -9.21 7.20
C GLY A 508 19.75 -8.01 7.73
N ARG A 509 19.23 -7.32 8.75
CA ARG A 509 19.92 -6.20 9.41
C ARG A 509 20.99 -6.67 10.40
N GLU A 510 20.75 -7.81 11.06
CA GLU A 510 21.60 -8.33 12.13
C GLU A 510 22.65 -9.34 11.62
N LEU A 511 22.30 -10.13 10.59
CA LEU A 511 23.14 -11.16 10.01
C LEU A 511 23.95 -10.65 8.81
N ASP A 512 25.27 -10.81 8.92
CA ASP A 512 26.15 -10.72 7.76
C ASP A 512 25.79 -11.82 6.76
N HIS A 513 25.74 -11.47 5.47
CA HIS A 513 25.49 -12.44 4.42
C HIS A 513 26.13 -12.03 3.09
N PHE A 514 26.42 -13.02 2.25
CA PHE A 514 26.94 -12.85 0.89
C PHE A 514 26.61 -14.07 0.02
N VAL A 515 26.66 -13.89 -1.30
CA VAL A 515 26.54 -14.99 -2.25
C VAL A 515 27.90 -15.40 -2.80
N GLY A 516 28.09 -16.70 -2.96
CA GLY A 516 29.29 -17.26 -3.56
C GLY A 516 29.39 -16.99 -5.07
N ASP A 517 30.54 -17.37 -5.61
CA ASP A 517 30.76 -17.38 -7.05
C ASP A 517 29.77 -18.34 -7.75
N TRP A 518 29.32 -17.96 -8.95
CA TRP A 518 28.35 -18.72 -9.73
C TRP A 518 28.56 -18.49 -11.24
N LYS A 519 28.44 -19.58 -12.01
CA LYS A 519 28.40 -19.53 -13.48
C LYS A 519 27.01 -19.85 -13.98
N GLY A 520 26.50 -18.98 -14.84
CA GLY A 520 25.17 -19.08 -15.43
C GLY A 520 24.26 -17.94 -14.99
N TYR A 521 23.03 -17.97 -15.50
CA TYR A 521 22.06 -16.91 -15.25
C TYR A 521 21.46 -17.04 -13.85
N ARG A 522 21.59 -16.00 -13.03
CA ARG A 522 21.09 -15.97 -11.64
C ARG A 522 20.06 -14.86 -11.49
N ILE A 523 18.90 -15.21 -10.96
CA ILE A 523 17.89 -14.24 -10.51
C ILE A 523 17.65 -14.44 -9.01
N PHE A 524 17.30 -13.38 -8.30
CA PHE A 524 16.61 -13.51 -7.02
C PHE A 524 15.59 -12.41 -6.83
N VAL A 525 14.57 -12.70 -6.01
CA VAL A 525 13.67 -11.69 -5.46
C VAL A 525 13.81 -11.69 -3.95
N ALA A 526 14.24 -10.57 -3.38
CA ALA A 526 14.16 -10.32 -1.95
C ALA A 526 12.84 -9.62 -1.63
N VAL A 527 12.17 -10.05 -0.57
CA VAL A 527 10.94 -9.47 -0.04
C VAL A 527 11.25 -8.95 1.36
N THR A 528 11.25 -7.63 1.53
CA THR A 528 11.67 -6.97 2.78
C THR A 528 10.75 -5.82 3.18
N ASN A 529 11.02 -5.27 4.36
CA ASN A 529 10.35 -4.09 4.87
C ASN A 529 11.36 -3.04 5.34
N HIS A 530 11.11 -1.79 4.96
CA HIS A 530 12.06 -0.69 5.14
C HIS A 530 11.87 0.00 6.50
N GLN A 531 12.88 0.00 7.37
CA GLN A 531 12.80 0.57 8.73
C GLN A 531 12.45 2.07 8.74
N PRO A 532 13.03 2.93 7.89
CA PRO A 532 12.56 4.31 7.77
C PRO A 532 11.07 4.45 7.41
N VAL A 533 10.53 3.54 6.60
CA VAL A 533 9.09 3.52 6.27
C VAL A 533 8.27 3.14 7.51
N ARG A 534 8.68 2.10 8.24
CA ARG A 534 8.08 1.72 9.54
C ARG A 534 8.06 2.89 10.52
N ASN A 535 9.17 3.61 10.64
CA ASN A 535 9.27 4.77 11.53
C ASN A 535 8.27 5.87 11.14
N TRP A 536 8.15 6.15 9.85
CA TRP A 536 7.20 7.13 9.33
C TRP A 536 5.75 6.71 9.62
N VAL A 537 5.40 5.44 9.36
CA VAL A 537 4.06 4.91 9.64
C VAL A 537 3.74 4.95 11.13
N ASN A 538 4.67 4.51 11.99
CA ASN A 538 4.48 4.51 13.43
C ASN A 538 4.27 5.92 14.00
N ARG A 539 4.97 6.95 13.47
CA ARG A 539 4.71 8.35 13.85
C ARG A 539 3.30 8.78 13.45
N ARG A 540 2.88 8.48 12.22
CA ARG A 540 1.52 8.79 11.74
C ARG A 540 0.42 8.12 12.56
N LEU A 541 0.67 6.90 13.06
CA LEU A 541 -0.25 6.16 13.92
C LEU A 541 -0.13 6.51 15.42
N GLY A 542 0.70 7.49 15.80
CA GLY A 542 0.91 7.87 17.20
C GLY A 542 1.68 6.84 18.05
N LYS A 543 2.24 5.79 17.44
CA LYS A 543 3.06 4.75 18.10
C LYS A 543 4.49 5.19 18.38
N ALA A 544 4.95 6.28 17.76
CA ALA A 544 6.26 6.88 17.96
C ALA A 544 6.11 8.40 18.21
N PRO A 545 7.00 9.00 19.02
CA PRO A 545 6.92 10.43 19.34
C PRO A 545 7.02 11.28 18.08
N ALA A 546 6.27 12.38 18.08
CA ALA A 546 6.27 13.32 16.98
C ALA A 546 7.63 14.04 16.88
N LEU A 547 8.11 14.23 15.65
CA LEU A 547 9.28 15.07 15.36
C LEU A 547 8.85 16.52 15.04
N PRO A 548 9.73 17.52 15.21
CA PRO A 548 9.43 18.93 14.87
C PRO A 548 9.05 19.17 13.40
N SER A 549 9.33 18.20 12.53
CA SER A 549 8.99 18.12 11.11
C SER A 549 7.68 17.35 10.86
N ASP A 550 6.93 16.97 11.89
CA ASP A 550 5.67 16.27 11.67
C ASP A 550 4.58 17.29 11.29
N PRO A 551 3.73 16.99 10.29
CA PRO A 551 2.72 17.93 9.82
C PRO A 551 1.79 18.34 10.97
N GLY A 552 1.82 19.63 11.33
CA GLY A 552 0.98 20.21 12.39
C GLY A 552 1.70 20.90 13.55
N GLN A 553 3.04 21.00 13.55
CA GLN A 553 3.78 21.65 14.67
C GLN A 553 4.65 22.87 14.32
N GLN A 554 4.67 23.39 13.09
CA GLN A 554 5.32 24.68 12.80
C GLN A 554 4.31 25.76 12.41
N SER A 555 4.04 26.64 13.38
CA SER A 555 3.63 28.03 13.15
C SER A 555 4.88 28.81 12.73
N ASP A 556 4.99 29.14 11.45
CA ASP A 556 5.26 30.50 10.99
C ASP A 556 5.53 30.52 9.49
N CYS A 557 4.87 31.46 8.83
CA CYS A 557 5.07 31.77 7.43
C CYS A 557 6.52 32.22 7.21
N GLN A 558 7.26 31.51 6.36
CA GLN A 558 8.30 32.13 5.55
C GLN A 558 8.47 31.33 4.26
N ALA A 559 7.97 31.90 3.16
CA ALA A 559 8.36 31.50 1.81
C ALA A 559 9.87 31.73 1.67
N TRP A 560 10.61 30.70 1.24
CA TRP A 560 12.03 30.80 0.93
C TRP A 560 12.28 30.41 -0.53
N PRO A 561 13.28 31.05 -1.17
CA PRO A 561 13.33 31.27 -2.60
C PRO A 561 13.95 30.10 -3.35
N SER A 562 13.43 29.85 -4.54
CA SER A 562 14.01 29.02 -5.58
C SER A 562 15.35 29.59 -6.05
N ARG A 563 16.45 28.86 -5.80
CA ARG A 563 17.53 28.63 -6.80
C ARG A 563 18.68 27.74 -6.31
N GLU A 564 19.10 26.90 -7.26
CA GLU A 564 20.42 26.26 -7.44
C GLU A 564 20.77 25.12 -6.49
N ILE A 565 20.06 24.01 -6.67
CA ILE A 565 20.73 22.70 -6.66
C ILE A 565 21.28 22.56 -8.08
N ASP A 566 22.57 22.88 -8.26
CA ASP A 566 23.39 22.29 -9.33
C ASP A 566 23.04 20.80 -9.33
N ASP A 567 22.63 20.31 -10.48
CA ASP A 567 22.36 18.92 -10.68
C ASP A 567 23.72 18.17 -10.69
N ASP A 568 23.99 17.15 -11.48
CA ASP A 568 23.86 17.19 -12.92
C ASP A 568 23.60 15.73 -13.30
N GLU A 569 22.37 15.19 -13.41
CA GLU A 569 21.05 15.75 -13.77
C GLU A 569 19.95 15.00 -12.97
N GLU A 570 19.31 15.63 -11.96
CA GLU A 570 18.00 15.21 -11.43
C GLU A 570 16.97 16.16 -12.05
N ASP A 571 16.33 15.70 -13.14
CA ASP A 571 15.41 16.47 -13.98
C ASP A 571 14.27 17.17 -13.16
N GLU A 572 14.50 18.42 -12.73
CA GLU A 572 13.48 19.36 -12.26
C GLU A 572 12.79 20.00 -13.49
N GLY A 573 11.72 19.34 -13.95
CA GLY A 573 11.02 19.76 -15.16
C GLY A 573 9.61 19.19 -15.33
N ALA A 574 8.84 18.98 -14.26
CA ALA A 574 7.41 18.71 -14.39
C ALA A 574 6.62 19.17 -13.14
N GLU A 575 6.37 20.47 -13.00
CA GLU A 575 5.09 20.92 -12.46
C GLU A 575 4.01 20.56 -13.48
N GLY A 576 3.61 19.30 -13.47
CA GLY A 576 2.50 18.74 -14.22
C GLY A 576 1.75 17.81 -13.28
N GLU A 577 0.42 17.92 -13.27
CA GLU A 577 -0.46 16.98 -12.58
C GLU A 577 -0.29 15.56 -13.14
N ASP A 578 0.70 14.82 -12.64
CA ASP A 578 1.01 13.48 -13.12
C ASP A 578 0.05 12.45 -12.50
N LYS A 579 -1.10 12.30 -13.18
CA LYS A 579 -1.96 11.12 -13.13
C LYS A 579 -1.21 9.89 -13.67
N TYR A 580 -0.39 9.23 -12.85
CA TYR A 580 0.12 7.90 -13.16
C TYR A 580 -0.23 6.93 -12.03
N VAL A 581 -1.40 6.30 -12.17
CA VAL A 581 -1.92 5.26 -11.27
C VAL A 581 -1.49 3.89 -11.79
N ILE A 582 -0.19 3.61 -11.82
CA ILE A 582 0.29 2.31 -12.32
C ILE A 582 0.27 1.25 -11.19
N CYS A 583 0.29 1.67 -9.91
CA CYS A 583 0.50 0.74 -8.80
C CYS A 583 -0.31 0.98 -7.51
N VAL A 584 -1.44 1.67 -7.55
CA VAL A 584 -2.31 1.79 -6.36
C VAL A 584 -3.19 0.54 -6.22
N GLU A 585 -3.27 -0.03 -5.01
CA GLU A 585 -4.08 -1.23 -4.74
C GLU A 585 -5.55 -1.04 -5.20
N PRO A 586 -6.12 -1.95 -6.02
CA PRO A 586 -7.56 -2.06 -6.09
C PRO A 586 -8.05 -2.62 -4.75
N ALA A 587 -8.89 -1.88 -4.00
CA ALA A 587 -9.26 -2.29 -2.64
C ALA A 587 -9.97 -3.64 -2.62
N LEU A 588 -9.41 -4.56 -1.85
CA LEU A 588 -9.82 -5.96 -1.76
C LEU A 588 -9.16 -6.65 -0.56
N ASP A 589 -8.85 -5.92 0.51
CA ASP A 589 -8.77 -6.52 1.85
C ASP A 589 -9.71 -5.72 2.77
N PRO A 590 -10.84 -6.30 3.20
CA PRO A 590 -11.46 -5.93 4.47
C PRO A 590 -10.60 -6.48 5.62
N GLU A 591 -10.45 -5.71 6.71
CA GLU A 591 -9.81 -6.24 7.91
C GLU A 591 -10.79 -7.18 8.62
N GLU A 592 -10.60 -8.50 8.52
CA GLU A 592 -11.28 -9.47 9.37
C GLU A 592 -10.56 -9.64 10.72
N PRO A 593 -11.29 -9.74 11.85
CA PRO A 593 -10.76 -10.11 13.17
C PRO A 593 -10.57 -11.64 13.33
N PRO A 594 -9.81 -12.11 14.34
CA PRO A 594 -9.34 -13.50 14.46
C PRO A 594 -10.43 -14.56 14.71
N GLU A 595 -10.12 -15.80 14.31
CA GLU A 595 -10.99 -16.98 14.21
C GLU A 595 -11.91 -17.29 15.42
N GLY A 596 -13.20 -17.51 15.12
CA GLY A 596 -14.23 -17.96 16.07
C GLY A 596 -15.69 -17.96 15.58
N SER A 597 -15.98 -17.59 14.33
CA SER A 597 -17.35 -17.42 13.80
C SER A 597 -17.61 -18.25 12.53
N PRO A 598 -18.88 -18.61 12.23
CA PRO A 598 -19.24 -19.71 11.33
C PRO A 598 -19.09 -19.34 9.84
N LYS A 599 -18.68 -20.33 9.04
CA LYS A 599 -18.39 -20.23 7.60
C LYS A 599 -19.58 -19.72 6.76
N PRO A 600 -19.39 -18.78 5.83
CA PRO A 600 -20.39 -18.46 4.80
C PRO A 600 -20.16 -19.22 3.48
N VAL A 601 -21.28 -19.43 2.80
CA VAL A 601 -21.51 -20.13 1.51
C VAL A 601 -20.90 -19.34 0.32
N PRO A 602 -20.54 -19.97 -0.82
CA PRO A 602 -19.61 -19.39 -1.81
C PRO A 602 -20.21 -18.22 -2.59
N ALA A 603 -19.41 -17.16 -2.82
CA ALA A 603 -19.78 -15.99 -3.60
C ALA A 603 -19.49 -16.15 -5.10
N PHE A 604 -20.51 -15.86 -5.92
CA PHE A 604 -20.45 -15.74 -7.38
C PHE A 604 -19.62 -14.50 -7.79
N GLN A 605 -18.55 -14.68 -8.58
CA GLN A 605 -17.72 -13.60 -9.11
C GLN A 605 -18.38 -12.95 -10.33
N SER A 606 -18.55 -11.61 -10.32
CA SER A 606 -18.83 -10.82 -11.53
C SER A 606 -17.58 -10.04 -11.97
N ASP A 607 -17.38 -10.01 -13.29
CA ASP A 607 -16.18 -9.59 -14.02
C ASP A 607 -16.14 -8.06 -14.26
N LYS A 608 -15.18 -7.34 -13.65
CA LYS A 608 -15.05 -5.86 -13.73
C LYS A 608 -14.69 -5.32 -15.12
N SER A 609 -14.12 -6.14 -16.01
CA SER A 609 -13.85 -5.74 -17.40
C SER A 609 -15.14 -5.63 -18.21
N ARG A 610 -16.11 -6.50 -17.90
CA ARG A 610 -17.47 -6.47 -18.42
C ARG A 610 -18.21 -5.23 -17.96
N ASP A 611 -18.13 -4.83 -16.69
CA ASP A 611 -18.87 -3.65 -16.19
C ASP A 611 -18.40 -2.33 -16.81
N THR A 612 -17.10 -2.13 -17.01
CA THR A 612 -16.59 -0.88 -17.62
C THR A 612 -16.95 -0.81 -19.11
N THR A 613 -16.86 -1.93 -19.81
CA THR A 613 -17.28 -2.04 -21.22
C THR A 613 -18.79 -1.89 -21.38
N VAL A 614 -19.58 -2.49 -20.48
CA VAL A 614 -21.05 -2.36 -20.42
C VAL A 614 -21.46 -0.93 -20.09
N LYS A 615 -20.76 -0.24 -19.18
CA LYS A 615 -20.95 1.19 -18.91
C LYS A 615 -20.69 2.03 -20.14
N LEU A 616 -19.53 1.90 -20.80
CA LEU A 616 -19.23 2.66 -22.02
C LEU A 616 -20.22 2.37 -23.16
N PHE A 617 -20.60 1.09 -23.35
CA PHE A 617 -21.59 0.69 -24.34
C PHE A 617 -22.99 1.26 -24.05
N ARG A 618 -23.41 1.30 -22.79
CA ARG A 618 -24.69 1.92 -22.41
C ARG A 618 -24.63 3.44 -22.52
N LEU A 619 -23.52 4.08 -22.12
CA LEU A 619 -23.32 5.52 -22.26
C LEU A 619 -23.33 5.96 -23.73
N SER A 620 -22.73 5.19 -24.64
CA SER A 620 -22.75 5.51 -26.08
C SER A 620 -24.17 5.47 -26.66
N GLY A 621 -25.01 4.54 -26.20
CA GLY A 621 -26.43 4.50 -26.53
C GLY A 621 -27.20 5.74 -26.06
N VAL A 622 -26.80 6.36 -24.95
CA VAL A 622 -27.38 7.60 -24.42
C VAL A 622 -26.98 8.78 -25.30
N VAL A 623 -25.70 8.90 -25.65
CA VAL A 623 -25.18 9.96 -26.52
C VAL A 623 -25.86 9.94 -27.90
N LEU A 624 -26.12 8.75 -28.45
CA LEU A 624 -26.82 8.60 -29.73
C LEU A 624 -28.31 9.00 -29.67
N ARG A 625 -28.98 8.84 -28.52
CA ARG A 625 -30.41 9.15 -28.33
C ARG A 625 -30.67 10.56 -27.83
N ALA A 626 -29.70 11.18 -27.16
CA ALA A 626 -29.84 12.50 -26.56
C ALA A 626 -30.32 13.59 -27.55
N PRO A 627 -29.82 13.67 -28.81
CA PRO A 627 -30.36 14.62 -29.78
C PRO A 627 -31.86 14.42 -30.07
N PHE A 628 -32.33 13.16 -30.12
CA PHE A 628 -33.74 12.86 -30.37
C PHE A 628 -34.63 13.24 -29.18
N TRP A 629 -34.16 13.03 -27.94
CA TRP A 629 -34.86 13.49 -26.74
C TRP A 629 -34.98 15.00 -26.70
N VAL A 630 -33.87 15.72 -26.97
CA VAL A 630 -33.85 17.19 -27.00
C VAL A 630 -34.79 17.71 -28.09
N LEU A 631 -34.74 17.17 -29.31
CA LEU A 631 -35.66 17.54 -30.39
C LEU A 631 -37.12 17.27 -30.01
N GLY A 632 -37.41 16.12 -29.39
CA GLY A 632 -38.75 15.79 -28.90
C GLY A 632 -39.26 16.79 -27.86
N PHE A 633 -38.49 17.04 -26.79
CA PHE A 633 -38.89 17.92 -25.69
C PHE A 633 -38.93 19.41 -26.06
N VAL A 634 -38.17 19.83 -27.07
CA VAL A 634 -38.17 21.21 -27.61
C VAL A 634 -39.39 21.43 -28.51
N PHE A 635 -39.61 20.55 -29.49
CA PHE A 635 -40.63 20.77 -30.52
C PHE A 635 -42.02 20.26 -30.14
N VAL A 636 -42.12 19.33 -29.18
CA VAL A 636 -43.39 18.71 -28.76
C VAL A 636 -43.52 18.80 -27.23
N LYS A 637 -44.10 19.90 -26.72
CA LYS A 637 -44.27 20.12 -25.27
C LYS A 637 -45.07 18.99 -24.58
N SER A 638 -46.01 18.36 -25.29
CA SER A 638 -46.78 17.20 -24.81
C SER A 638 -45.98 15.90 -24.69
N SER A 639 -44.74 15.85 -25.19
CA SER A 639 -43.84 14.70 -25.03
C SER A 639 -43.01 14.78 -23.74
N ARG A 640 -43.07 15.90 -23.01
CA ARG A 640 -42.41 16.03 -21.70
C ARG A 640 -43.15 15.17 -20.67
N PRO A 641 -42.44 14.54 -19.72
CA PRO A 641 -43.07 13.76 -18.65
C PRO A 641 -44.05 14.58 -17.80
N HIS A 642 -43.76 15.86 -17.58
CA HIS A 642 -44.64 16.77 -16.88
C HIS A 642 -44.86 18.07 -17.69
N PRO A 643 -46.11 18.55 -17.86
CA PRO A 643 -46.43 19.67 -18.75
C PRO A 643 -45.87 21.02 -18.27
N ASN A 644 -45.66 21.18 -16.96
CA ASN A 644 -45.17 22.42 -16.35
C ASN A 644 -43.64 22.51 -16.28
N TRP A 645 -42.93 21.42 -16.55
CA TRP A 645 -41.48 21.42 -16.44
C TRP A 645 -40.81 22.22 -17.56
N THR A 646 -39.76 22.93 -17.18
CA THR A 646 -38.83 23.54 -18.14
C THR A 646 -38.11 22.44 -18.95
N LEU A 647 -37.50 22.85 -20.06
CA LEU A 647 -36.70 21.93 -20.86
C LEU A 647 -35.53 21.36 -20.05
N TRP A 648 -34.88 22.20 -19.23
CA TRP A 648 -33.77 21.78 -18.40
C TRP A 648 -34.21 20.75 -17.36
N GLN A 649 -35.27 21.03 -16.59
CA GLN A 649 -35.83 20.09 -15.61
C GLN A 649 -36.20 18.74 -16.23
N THR A 650 -36.79 18.76 -17.42
CA THR A 650 -37.13 17.53 -18.15
C THR A 650 -35.88 16.73 -18.52
N LEU A 651 -34.86 17.41 -19.07
CA LEU A 651 -33.65 16.76 -19.55
C LEU A 651 -32.78 16.26 -18.39
N SER A 652 -32.56 17.08 -17.36
CA SER A 652 -31.78 16.74 -16.18
C SER A 652 -32.40 15.56 -15.42
N ASN A 653 -33.72 15.55 -15.21
CA ASN A 653 -34.43 14.43 -14.58
C ASN A 653 -34.26 13.13 -15.38
N HIS A 654 -34.37 13.21 -16.71
CA HIS A 654 -34.17 12.04 -17.57
C HIS A 654 -32.72 11.54 -17.54
N LEU A 655 -31.73 12.44 -17.54
CA LEU A 655 -30.31 12.10 -17.45
C LEU A 655 -29.95 11.53 -16.07
N ALA A 656 -30.53 12.06 -14.99
CA ALA A 656 -30.38 11.53 -13.64
C ALA A 656 -30.88 10.08 -13.58
N ARG A 657 -32.06 9.81 -14.14
CA ARG A 657 -32.63 8.46 -14.23
C ARG A 657 -31.72 7.47 -14.94
N VAL A 658 -31.23 7.87 -16.12
CA VAL A 658 -30.35 7.03 -16.93
C VAL A 658 -29.03 6.78 -16.22
N SER A 659 -28.43 7.82 -15.63
CA SER A 659 -27.19 7.70 -14.87
C SER A 659 -27.34 6.78 -13.67
N LEU A 660 -28.45 6.91 -12.94
CA LEU A 660 -28.76 6.09 -11.78
C LEU A 660 -29.01 4.63 -12.20
N ASP A 661 -29.78 4.38 -13.27
CA ASP A 661 -30.05 3.02 -13.80
C ASP A 661 -28.76 2.30 -14.24
N ILE A 662 -27.85 3.02 -14.93
CA ILE A 662 -26.56 2.48 -15.33
C ILE A 662 -25.70 2.16 -14.09
N THR A 663 -25.63 3.09 -13.14
CA THR A 663 -24.78 2.95 -11.94
C THR A 663 -25.28 1.81 -11.05
N SER A 664 -26.59 1.66 -10.85
CA SER A 664 -27.17 0.57 -10.06
C SER A 664 -26.93 -0.80 -10.70
N LYS A 665 -27.06 -0.92 -12.03
CA LYS A 665 -26.88 -2.20 -12.74
C LYS A 665 -25.43 -2.65 -12.87
N THR A 666 -24.48 -1.78 -12.52
CA THR A 666 -23.03 -2.04 -12.63
C THR A 666 -22.35 -2.05 -11.26
N GLU A 667 -23.16 -2.16 -10.19
CA GLU A 667 -22.76 -2.36 -8.78
C GLU A 667 -21.53 -1.55 -8.35
N SER A 668 -21.46 -0.29 -8.76
CA SER A 668 -20.29 0.54 -8.49
C SER A 668 -20.27 0.96 -7.03
N PRO A 669 -19.32 0.45 -6.24
CA PRO A 669 -19.41 0.56 -4.80
C PRO A 669 -19.06 1.96 -4.31
N THR A 670 -19.92 2.56 -3.49
CA THR A 670 -19.57 3.76 -2.72
C THR A 670 -18.70 3.35 -1.56
N ARG A 671 -17.48 3.89 -1.49
CA ARG A 671 -16.53 3.58 -0.40
C ARG A 671 -16.54 4.71 0.60
N LEU A 672 -17.04 4.42 1.80
CA LEU A 672 -16.92 5.34 2.93
C LEU A 672 -15.47 5.35 3.41
N SER A 673 -14.89 6.54 3.58
CA SER A 673 -13.52 6.72 4.07
C SER A 673 -13.58 7.44 5.41
N LEU A 674 -12.95 6.88 6.44
CA LEU A 674 -12.77 7.56 7.73
C LEU A 674 -11.61 8.58 7.69
N GLU A 675 -10.99 8.81 6.52
CA GLU A 675 -10.01 9.87 6.37
C GLU A 675 -10.69 11.25 6.27
N PRO A 676 -10.15 12.30 6.92
CA PRO A 676 -10.70 13.65 6.86
C PRO A 676 -10.77 14.28 5.46
N GLY A 677 -10.00 13.77 4.49
CA GLY A 677 -10.10 14.20 3.09
C GLY A 677 -10.02 15.72 2.91
N LYS A 678 -10.91 16.26 2.06
CA LYS A 678 -11.03 17.70 1.75
C LYS A 678 -11.72 18.50 2.87
N GLU A 679 -12.51 17.82 3.69
CA GLU A 679 -13.27 18.38 4.82
C GLU A 679 -12.37 18.74 6.02
N LYS A 680 -11.19 18.10 6.16
CA LYS A 680 -10.21 18.37 7.23
C LYS A 680 -10.89 18.36 8.62
N ASP A 681 -10.83 19.47 9.35
CA ASP A 681 -11.37 19.59 10.71
C ASP A 681 -12.89 19.46 10.79
N ALA A 682 -13.60 19.64 9.67
CA ALA A 682 -15.04 19.45 9.59
C ALA A 682 -15.45 17.98 9.65
N PHE A 683 -14.55 17.06 9.30
CA PHE A 683 -14.77 15.64 9.39
C PHE A 683 -14.40 15.09 10.76
N LYS A 684 -15.26 14.25 11.33
CA LYS A 684 -15.07 13.58 12.62
C LYS A 684 -15.31 12.09 12.49
N VAL A 685 -14.45 11.31 13.12
CA VAL A 685 -14.70 9.88 13.35
C VAL A 685 -15.37 9.76 14.71
N ILE A 686 -16.51 9.08 14.75
CA ILE A 686 -17.33 8.84 15.93
C ILE A 686 -17.21 7.38 16.29
N GLU A 687 -16.77 7.12 17.52
CA GLU A 687 -16.73 5.76 18.08
C GLU A 687 -18.12 5.29 18.52
N PRO A 688 -18.42 3.98 18.37
CA PRO A 688 -19.68 3.44 18.85
C PRO A 688 -19.82 3.62 20.36
N ALA A 689 -21.04 3.90 20.80
CA ALA A 689 -21.39 4.00 22.22
C ALA A 689 -21.27 2.65 22.94
N ARG A 690 -21.50 2.64 24.26
CA ARG A 690 -21.55 1.42 25.07
C ARG A 690 -22.62 0.45 24.54
N SER A 691 -22.31 -0.84 24.53
CA SER A 691 -23.15 -1.90 23.95
C SER A 691 -24.59 -1.93 24.48
N GLU A 692 -24.77 -1.54 25.74
CA GLU A 692 -26.03 -1.52 26.49
C GLU A 692 -27.02 -0.47 25.95
N LEU A 693 -26.53 0.50 25.18
CA LEU A 693 -27.37 1.53 24.53
C LEU A 693 -28.01 1.04 23.23
N TYR A 694 -27.47 -0.02 22.62
CA TYR A 694 -28.05 -0.66 21.43
C TYR A 694 -28.98 -1.77 21.90
N ARG A 695 -30.29 -1.47 21.97
CA ARG A 695 -31.33 -2.38 22.48
C ARG A 695 -32.24 -2.86 21.35
N GLY A 696 -33.04 -3.88 21.63
CA GLY A 696 -34.05 -4.40 20.69
C GLY A 696 -33.46 -4.73 19.32
N PRO A 697 -33.96 -4.10 18.22
CA PRO A 697 -33.49 -4.39 16.87
C PRO A 697 -32.02 -4.03 16.63
N LEU A 698 -31.39 -3.26 17.53
CA LEU A 698 -29.98 -2.86 17.42
C LEU A 698 -29.02 -3.82 18.14
N SER A 699 -29.55 -4.79 18.90
CA SER A 699 -28.78 -5.68 19.79
C SER A 699 -28.59 -7.09 19.22
N GLY A 700 -27.44 -7.72 19.51
CA GLY A 700 -27.27 -9.19 19.44
C GLY A 700 -27.29 -9.85 18.06
N GLY A 701 -27.00 -9.13 16.97
CA GLY A 701 -27.02 -9.67 15.60
C GLY A 701 -25.64 -9.90 14.97
N ALA A 702 -25.64 -10.38 13.71
CA ALA A 702 -24.44 -10.52 12.88
C ALA A 702 -23.80 -9.17 12.48
N VAL A 703 -24.52 -8.06 12.70
CA VAL A 703 -24.10 -6.69 12.41
C VAL A 703 -23.87 -5.97 13.74
N LEU A 704 -22.63 -5.57 14.01
CA LEU A 704 -22.23 -4.89 15.25
C LEU A 704 -21.95 -3.41 15.00
N PRO A 705 -22.15 -2.51 15.98
CA PRO A 705 -21.77 -1.10 15.85
C PRO A 705 -20.27 -0.93 15.57
N GLU A 706 -19.91 -0.01 14.68
CA GLU A 706 -18.53 0.26 14.25
C GLU A 706 -18.24 1.77 14.28
N PRO A 707 -16.95 2.18 14.22
CA PRO A 707 -16.61 3.59 14.04
C PRO A 707 -17.13 4.14 12.71
N ILE A 708 -17.79 5.28 12.76
CA ILE A 708 -18.35 5.94 11.57
C ILE A 708 -17.78 7.34 11.39
N GLY A 709 -17.76 7.81 10.16
CA GLY A 709 -17.44 9.20 9.85
C GLY A 709 -18.63 10.11 10.06
N GLY A 710 -18.40 11.42 10.09
CA GLY A 710 -19.44 12.42 9.92
C GLY A 710 -18.88 13.80 9.66
N THR A 711 -19.57 14.56 8.83
CA THR A 711 -19.13 15.86 8.33
C THR A 711 -19.98 16.97 8.92
N TRP A 712 -19.32 18.00 9.44
CA TRP A 712 -19.94 19.25 9.86
C TRP A 712 -20.00 20.26 8.70
N TYR A 713 -21.11 20.98 8.59
CA TYR A 713 -21.27 22.09 7.66
C TYR A 713 -21.52 23.39 8.43
N PRO A 714 -20.72 24.45 8.23
CA PRO A 714 -19.45 24.49 7.48
C PRO A 714 -18.24 23.93 8.27
N LYS A 715 -18.24 24.06 9.59
CA LYS A 715 -17.24 23.52 10.55
C LYS A 715 -17.94 23.28 11.90
N PRO A 716 -17.45 22.37 12.75
CA PRO A 716 -18.06 22.14 14.05
C PRO A 716 -18.17 23.47 14.81
N PRO A 717 -19.34 23.81 15.37
CA PRO A 717 -19.54 25.08 16.07
C PRO A 717 -18.79 25.17 17.42
N LEU A 718 -17.93 24.21 17.74
CA LEU A 718 -17.33 24.02 19.06
C LEU A 718 -15.80 24.00 18.94
N GLY A 719 -15.15 25.02 19.53
CA GLY A 719 -13.76 24.91 19.95
C GLY A 719 -13.60 23.88 21.08
N ASN A 720 -12.36 23.59 21.47
CA ASN A 720 -12.08 22.72 22.62
C ASN A 720 -11.53 23.60 23.77
N PRO A 721 -12.21 23.73 24.94
CA PRO A 721 -13.44 23.03 25.35
C PRO A 721 -14.70 23.54 24.62
N PRO A 722 -15.81 22.77 24.61
CA PRO A 722 -17.05 23.13 23.92
C PRO A 722 -17.49 24.53 24.35
N ALA A 723 -17.43 25.51 23.44
CA ALA A 723 -18.08 26.78 23.68
C ALA A 723 -19.58 26.51 23.83
N GLU A 724 -20.20 26.90 24.94
CA GLU A 724 -21.64 26.77 25.10
C GLU A 724 -22.33 27.32 23.85
N LEU A 725 -22.97 26.45 23.08
CA LEU A 725 -23.84 26.86 21.97
C LEU A 725 -24.83 27.85 22.55
N GLY A 726 -24.94 29.03 21.94
CA GLY A 726 -25.88 30.04 22.41
C GLY A 726 -27.30 29.45 22.55
N PRO A 727 -28.16 29.96 23.44
CA PRO A 727 -29.51 29.41 23.64
C PRO A 727 -30.37 29.33 22.36
N SER A 728 -30.04 30.13 21.34
CA SER A 728 -30.69 30.17 20.03
C SER A 728 -30.03 29.29 18.96
N ALA A 729 -28.95 28.58 19.29
CA ALA A 729 -28.27 27.69 18.35
C ALA A 729 -29.13 26.44 18.07
N HIS A 730 -29.07 25.97 16.83
CA HIS A 730 -29.84 24.83 16.40
C HIS A 730 -29.01 23.94 15.46
N VAL A 731 -28.91 22.66 15.79
CA VAL A 731 -28.11 21.69 15.04
C VAL A 731 -29.01 20.68 14.37
N VAL A 732 -28.80 20.45 13.08
CA VAL A 732 -29.51 19.41 12.32
C VAL A 732 -28.60 18.20 12.18
N LEU A 733 -29.01 17.05 12.70
CA LEU A 733 -28.42 15.75 12.36
C LEU A 733 -29.11 15.25 11.09
N HIS A 734 -28.45 15.32 9.94
CA HIS A 734 -29.05 14.98 8.65
C HIS A 734 -28.53 13.64 8.11
N LEU A 735 -29.42 12.65 8.03
CA LEU A 735 -29.18 11.32 7.47
C LEU A 735 -29.46 11.36 5.97
N HIS A 736 -28.42 11.18 5.15
CA HIS A 736 -28.56 11.28 3.70
C HIS A 736 -29.39 10.13 3.10
N GLY A 737 -29.93 10.31 1.89
CA GLY A 737 -30.59 9.26 1.12
C GLY A 737 -29.62 8.41 0.30
N GLY A 738 -30.14 7.80 -0.78
CA GLY A 738 -29.34 6.91 -1.63
C GLY A 738 -29.66 5.42 -1.50
N ALA A 739 -30.90 5.10 -1.11
CA ALA A 739 -31.42 3.72 -1.02
C ALA A 739 -30.53 2.77 -0.19
N PHE A 740 -29.83 3.30 0.83
CA PHE A 740 -28.85 2.61 1.68
C PHE A 740 -27.60 2.09 0.97
N ILE A 741 -27.42 2.37 -0.32
CA ILE A 741 -26.36 1.79 -1.15
C ILE A 741 -25.42 2.83 -1.78
N ILE A 742 -25.79 4.11 -1.75
CA ILE A 742 -24.96 5.23 -2.22
C ILE A 742 -25.14 6.43 -1.28
N GLY A 743 -24.31 7.45 -1.49
CA GLY A 743 -24.23 8.63 -0.64
C GLY A 743 -23.18 8.45 0.46
N ASP A 744 -22.59 9.55 0.89
CA ASP A 744 -21.52 9.50 1.88
C ASP A 744 -21.57 10.60 2.94
N GLY A 745 -22.53 11.53 2.88
CA GLY A 745 -22.63 12.61 3.86
C GLY A 745 -21.51 13.66 3.77
N ARG A 746 -20.67 13.64 2.73
CA ARG A 746 -19.54 14.55 2.53
C ARG A 746 -19.85 15.66 1.53
N SER A 747 -18.90 16.58 1.37
CA SER A 747 -19.15 17.84 0.68
C SER A 747 -19.36 17.70 -0.83
N ASP A 748 -19.05 16.55 -1.46
CA ASP A 748 -19.42 16.31 -2.87
C ASP A 748 -20.92 16.01 -3.03
N ASP A 749 -21.57 15.58 -1.95
CA ASP A 749 -22.95 15.07 -1.96
C ASP A 749 -23.91 16.05 -1.26
N MET A 750 -23.53 16.56 -0.09
CA MET A 750 -24.46 17.27 0.81
C MET A 750 -24.39 18.80 0.79
N ASP A 751 -23.42 19.41 0.09
CA ASP A 751 -23.12 20.85 0.29
C ASP A 751 -24.29 21.77 -0.07
N PHE A 752 -25.05 21.43 -1.13
CA PHE A 752 -26.24 22.18 -1.55
C PHE A 752 -27.37 22.11 -0.50
N LEU A 753 -27.68 20.91 -0.01
CA LEU A 753 -28.71 20.68 1.00
C LEU A 753 -28.34 21.37 2.32
N CYS A 754 -27.13 21.12 2.82
CA CYS A 754 -26.65 21.68 4.07
C CYS A 754 -26.61 23.21 4.02
N SER A 755 -26.10 23.78 2.92
CA SER A 755 -26.10 25.23 2.70
C SER A 755 -27.51 25.81 2.65
N SER A 756 -28.49 25.10 2.08
CA SER A 756 -29.89 25.53 2.02
C SER A 756 -30.53 25.52 3.41
N LEU A 757 -30.30 24.47 4.21
CA LEU A 757 -30.78 24.40 5.59
C LEU A 757 -30.16 25.47 6.50
N ILE A 758 -28.89 25.81 6.29
CA ILE A 758 -28.21 26.87 7.05
C ILE A 758 -28.74 28.25 6.63
N ARG A 759 -28.71 28.56 5.32
CA ARG A 759 -29.02 29.91 4.81
C ARG A 759 -30.51 30.24 4.83
N SER A 760 -31.34 29.29 4.42
CA SER A 760 -32.79 29.48 4.26
C SER A 760 -33.56 28.91 5.44
N GLY A 761 -33.13 27.76 5.97
CA GLY A 761 -33.72 27.14 7.15
C GLY A 761 -33.30 27.79 8.48
N GLY A 762 -32.15 28.46 8.53
CA GLY A 762 -31.64 29.10 9.74
C GLY A 762 -31.03 28.12 10.75
N ALA A 763 -30.64 26.92 10.30
CA ALA A 763 -29.82 26.03 11.13
C ALA A 763 -28.46 26.67 11.43
N THR A 764 -27.96 26.50 12.65
CA THR A 764 -26.61 26.97 13.02
C THR A 764 -25.53 26.09 12.41
N ALA A 765 -25.75 24.78 12.41
CA ALA A 765 -24.86 23.81 11.80
C ALA A 765 -25.64 22.56 11.39
N VAL A 766 -25.11 21.85 10.40
CA VAL A 766 -25.61 20.53 9.99
C VAL A 766 -24.50 19.50 10.19
N PHE A 767 -24.85 18.36 10.77
CA PHE A 767 -23.97 17.21 10.91
C PHE A 767 -24.52 16.04 10.09
N CYS A 768 -23.74 15.57 9.12
CA CYS A 768 -24.11 14.47 8.24
C CYS A 768 -23.24 13.25 8.53
N PRO A 769 -23.77 12.19 9.15
CA PRO A 769 -22.99 10.98 9.39
C PRO A 769 -22.79 10.18 8.10
N GLN A 770 -21.61 9.58 7.98
CA GLN A 770 -21.31 8.56 6.98
C GLN A 770 -21.80 7.21 7.49
N TYR A 771 -23.13 7.04 7.63
CA TYR A 771 -23.68 5.77 8.12
C TYR A 771 -23.33 4.63 7.15
N ARG A 772 -23.13 3.41 7.66
CA ARG A 772 -22.68 2.27 6.88
C ARG A 772 -23.72 1.88 5.82
N LEU A 773 -23.23 1.67 4.60
CA LEU A 773 -24.04 1.32 3.43
C LEU A 773 -24.21 -0.19 3.30
N SER A 774 -25.38 -0.59 2.80
CA SER A 774 -25.73 -1.98 2.52
C SER A 774 -25.14 -2.53 1.21
N SER A 775 -24.50 -1.68 0.41
CA SER A 775 -23.76 -2.10 -0.79
C SER A 775 -22.35 -2.62 -0.49
N ARG A 776 -21.73 -3.29 -1.46
CA ARG A 776 -20.31 -3.65 -1.40
C ARG A 776 -19.41 -2.39 -1.53
N PRO A 777 -18.12 -2.47 -1.13
CA PRO A 777 -17.57 -3.43 -0.18
C PRO A 777 -18.09 -3.14 1.23
N GLY A 778 -18.23 -4.17 2.07
CA GLY A 778 -18.70 -4.02 3.45
C GLY A 778 -20.10 -4.57 3.69
N CYS A 779 -21.04 -4.41 2.74
CA CYS A 779 -22.40 -4.98 2.78
C CYS A 779 -23.01 -4.95 4.19
N ALA A 780 -23.37 -3.76 4.67
CA ALA A 780 -23.96 -3.57 6.00
C ALA A 780 -25.50 -3.46 5.90
N PRO A 781 -26.25 -4.59 5.92
CA PRO A 781 -27.72 -4.56 5.89
C PRO A 781 -28.26 -3.99 7.21
N PHE A 782 -29.59 -3.86 7.29
CA PHE A 782 -30.29 -3.60 8.53
C PHE A 782 -29.80 -4.55 9.65
N PRO A 783 -29.46 -4.06 10.85
CA PRO A 783 -29.73 -2.73 11.40
C PRO A 783 -28.56 -1.72 11.34
N ALA A 784 -27.52 -1.92 10.51
CA ALA A 784 -26.27 -1.13 10.57
C ALA A 784 -26.49 0.39 10.55
N ALA A 785 -27.18 0.91 9.53
CA ALA A 785 -27.43 2.34 9.40
C ALA A 785 -28.26 2.94 10.57
N LEU A 786 -29.11 2.12 11.21
CA LEU A 786 -29.88 2.55 12.38
C LEU A 786 -29.02 2.55 13.65
N GLN A 787 -28.09 1.60 13.81
CA GLN A 787 -27.07 1.66 14.86
C GLN A 787 -26.25 2.96 14.73
N ASP A 788 -25.82 3.27 13.51
CA ASP A 788 -24.98 4.43 13.22
C ASP A 788 -25.71 5.76 13.42
N THR A 789 -27.02 5.77 13.19
CA THR A 789 -27.91 6.90 13.53
C THR A 789 -27.92 7.15 15.03
N LEU A 790 -28.07 6.09 15.84
CA LEU A 790 -28.01 6.20 17.29
C LEU A 790 -26.62 6.67 17.76
N THR A 791 -25.55 6.09 17.21
CA THR A 791 -24.15 6.49 17.50
C THR A 791 -23.94 7.98 17.24
N SER A 792 -24.43 8.47 16.09
CA SER A 792 -24.32 9.88 15.71
C SER A 792 -25.10 10.81 16.64
N TYR A 793 -26.32 10.41 17.01
CA TYR A 793 -27.14 11.20 17.93
C TYR A 793 -26.52 11.27 19.33
N LEU A 794 -26.00 10.14 19.84
CA LEU A 794 -25.31 10.06 21.12
C LEU A 794 -24.01 10.89 21.15
N TYR A 795 -23.30 10.96 20.03
CA TYR A 795 -22.16 11.86 19.88
C TYR A 795 -22.56 13.33 20.10
N LEU A 796 -23.66 13.78 19.49
CA LEU A 796 -24.13 15.16 19.68
C LEU A 796 -24.55 15.44 21.12
N VAL A 797 -25.40 14.58 21.72
CA VAL A 797 -25.99 14.88 23.04
C VAL A 797 -25.06 14.55 24.21
N ARG A 798 -24.19 13.53 24.09
CA ARG A 798 -23.31 13.09 25.18
C ARG A 798 -21.87 13.55 25.03
N ALA A 799 -21.28 13.38 23.84
CA ALA A 799 -19.87 13.71 23.63
C ALA A 799 -19.66 15.22 23.44
N LEU A 800 -20.58 15.88 22.73
CA LEU A 800 -20.54 17.33 22.52
C LEU A 800 -21.42 18.11 23.51
N GLY A 801 -22.30 17.44 24.26
CA GLY A 801 -23.17 18.06 25.25
C GLY A 801 -24.22 19.00 24.65
N ILE A 802 -24.60 18.80 23.39
CA ILE A 802 -25.62 19.62 22.73
C ILE A 802 -26.98 19.25 23.34
N PRO A 803 -27.74 20.21 23.90
CA PRO A 803 -29.08 19.95 24.42
C PRO A 803 -29.98 19.33 23.34
N ALA A 804 -30.68 18.25 23.67
CA ALA A 804 -31.55 17.56 22.71
C ALA A 804 -32.68 18.46 22.17
N GLU A 805 -33.12 19.45 22.96
CA GLU A 805 -34.05 20.52 22.57
C GLU A 805 -33.50 21.46 21.49
N GLN A 806 -32.19 21.44 21.22
CA GLN A 806 -31.54 22.19 20.14
C GLN A 806 -31.22 21.31 18.92
N ILE A 807 -31.61 20.03 18.92
CA ILE A 807 -31.31 19.10 17.83
C ILE A 807 -32.57 18.75 17.05
N THR A 808 -32.49 18.88 15.74
CA THR A 808 -33.46 18.28 14.79
C THR A 808 -32.82 17.09 14.11
N VAL A 809 -33.52 15.96 14.08
CA VAL A 809 -33.10 14.80 13.28
C VAL A 809 -33.79 14.88 11.92
N SER A 810 -33.01 14.92 10.85
CA SER A 810 -33.48 15.09 9.49
C SER A 810 -33.00 13.97 8.60
N GLY A 811 -33.74 13.65 7.53
CA GLY A 811 -33.21 12.79 6.48
C GLY A 811 -34.07 12.80 5.23
N ASP A 812 -33.44 12.52 4.09
CA ASP A 812 -34.08 12.41 2.79
C ASP A 812 -34.18 10.96 2.32
N SER A 813 -35.24 10.59 1.59
CA SER A 813 -35.36 9.26 0.98
C SER A 813 -35.15 8.09 1.96
N ALA A 814 -34.09 7.29 1.78
CA ALA A 814 -33.67 6.23 2.70
C ALA A 814 -33.22 6.76 4.07
N GLY A 815 -32.59 7.93 4.14
CA GLY A 815 -32.32 8.63 5.39
C GLY A 815 -33.60 9.07 6.10
N GLY A 816 -34.63 9.46 5.35
CA GLY A 816 -35.97 9.70 5.89
C GLY A 816 -36.58 8.44 6.53
N ASN A 817 -36.38 7.27 5.93
CA ASN A 817 -36.73 5.99 6.54
C ASN A 817 -35.97 5.76 7.86
N LEU A 818 -34.67 6.05 7.91
CA LEU A 818 -33.87 5.96 9.15
C LEU A 818 -34.38 6.88 10.25
N VAL A 819 -34.79 8.11 9.93
CA VAL A 819 -35.37 9.01 10.93
C VAL A 819 -36.64 8.39 11.52
N ILE A 820 -37.53 7.83 10.68
CA ILE A 820 -38.75 7.18 11.16
C ILE A 820 -38.42 5.97 12.06
N ALA A 821 -37.48 5.13 11.62
CA ALA A 821 -37.01 3.97 12.37
C ALA A 821 -36.35 4.38 13.70
N PHE A 822 -35.61 5.49 13.71
CA PHE A 822 -34.97 6.05 14.90
C PHE A 822 -35.98 6.63 15.87
N LEU A 823 -37.01 7.36 15.41
CA LEU A 823 -38.09 7.82 16.28
C LEU A 823 -38.88 6.65 16.88
N ARG A 824 -39.12 5.58 16.10
CA ARG A 824 -39.72 4.34 16.62
C ARG A 824 -38.83 3.70 17.68
N TYR A 825 -37.52 3.69 17.46
CA TYR A 825 -36.55 3.19 18.44
C TYR A 825 -36.60 4.01 19.73
N LEU A 826 -36.58 5.34 19.64
CA LEU A 826 -36.69 6.22 20.79
C LEU A 826 -38.03 6.04 21.53
N ALA A 827 -39.15 5.92 20.82
CA ALA A 827 -40.44 5.66 21.46
C ALA A 827 -40.46 4.37 22.29
N ALA A 828 -39.71 3.34 21.89
CA ALA A 828 -39.63 2.06 22.58
C ALA A 828 -38.52 2.00 23.66
N PHE A 829 -37.41 2.72 23.46
CA PHE A 829 -36.20 2.52 24.25
C PHE A 829 -35.60 3.81 24.83
N ALA A 830 -36.11 5.00 24.55
CA ALA A 830 -35.53 6.25 25.09
C ALA A 830 -35.57 6.30 26.63
N GLU A 831 -36.65 5.80 27.21
CA GLU A 831 -36.78 5.69 28.66
C GLU A 831 -36.03 4.47 29.21
N ALA A 832 -35.39 4.66 30.35
CA ALA A 832 -34.70 3.62 31.10
C ALA A 832 -34.66 4.00 32.60
N ASP A 833 -34.65 2.99 33.46
CA ASP A 833 -34.50 3.17 34.91
C ASP A 833 -33.12 3.74 35.26
N GLU A 834 -32.10 3.30 34.54
CA GLU A 834 -30.74 3.81 34.66
C GLU A 834 -30.57 5.08 33.83
N GLU A 835 -30.18 6.19 34.48
CA GLU A 835 -29.94 7.50 33.85
C GLU A 835 -28.97 7.40 32.68
N GLU A 836 -27.91 6.59 32.81
CA GLU A 836 -26.90 6.40 31.77
C GLU A 836 -27.44 5.73 30.50
N LEU A 837 -28.57 5.01 30.59
CA LEU A 837 -29.23 4.36 29.47
C LEU A 837 -30.36 5.19 28.87
N ARG A 838 -30.78 6.26 29.55
CA ARG A 838 -31.80 7.18 29.03
C ARG A 838 -31.29 7.95 27.82
N ILE A 839 -32.11 8.08 26.78
CA ILE A 839 -31.78 8.80 25.56
C ILE A 839 -32.74 9.99 25.45
N PRO A 840 -32.26 11.25 25.58
CA PRO A 840 -33.15 12.41 25.48
C PRO A 840 -33.71 12.53 24.07
N LEU A 841 -34.98 12.92 23.94
CA LEU A 841 -35.65 13.02 22.65
C LEU A 841 -35.24 14.31 21.90
N PRO A 842 -35.07 14.25 20.57
CA PRO A 842 -34.78 15.45 19.78
C PRO A 842 -35.96 16.42 19.79
N CYS A 843 -35.68 17.69 19.53
CA CYS A 843 -36.69 18.75 19.48
C CYS A 843 -37.80 18.46 18.46
N ASN A 844 -37.41 18.05 17.26
CA ASN A 844 -38.31 17.72 16.17
C ASN A 844 -37.60 16.87 15.11
N ALA A 845 -38.37 16.40 14.13
CA ALA A 845 -37.86 15.60 13.03
C ALA A 845 -38.33 16.13 11.66
N VAL A 846 -37.45 16.05 10.66
CA VAL A 846 -37.69 16.55 9.30
C VAL A 846 -37.46 15.43 8.29
N LEU A 847 -38.49 15.08 7.54
CA LEU A 847 -38.50 13.99 6.56
C LEU A 847 -38.67 14.59 5.17
N VAL A 848 -37.76 14.29 4.25
CA VAL A 848 -37.83 14.76 2.85
C VAL A 848 -38.00 13.55 1.95
N SER A 849 -39.15 13.43 1.29
CA SER A 849 -39.49 12.30 0.40
C SER A 849 -39.16 10.93 1.04
N PRO A 850 -39.60 10.64 2.29
CA PRO A 850 -39.14 9.47 3.02
C PRO A 850 -39.58 8.15 2.36
N TRP A 851 -38.68 7.18 2.27
CA TRP A 851 -38.99 5.88 1.69
C TRP A 851 -39.66 4.94 2.71
N VAL A 852 -40.98 5.06 2.86
CA VAL A 852 -41.74 4.43 3.96
C VAL A 852 -42.02 2.92 3.80
N ASP A 853 -41.88 2.37 2.59
CA ASP A 853 -42.00 0.93 2.33
C ASP A 853 -40.92 0.43 1.34
N PRO A 854 -39.67 0.24 1.79
CA PRO A 854 -38.62 -0.34 0.96
C PRO A 854 -38.95 -1.75 0.46
N GLY A 855 -39.65 -2.55 1.28
CA GLY A 855 -40.01 -3.93 0.98
C GLY A 855 -40.91 -4.07 -0.25
N ALA A 856 -41.74 -3.06 -0.55
CA ALA A 856 -42.60 -3.04 -1.73
C ALA A 856 -41.83 -3.22 -3.06
N ALA A 857 -40.59 -2.71 -3.13
CA ALA A 857 -39.73 -2.80 -4.31
C ALA A 857 -39.17 -4.22 -4.57
N LEU A 858 -39.26 -5.14 -3.61
CA LEU A 858 -38.81 -6.53 -3.77
C LEU A 858 -39.77 -7.37 -4.64
N GLY A 859 -41.04 -6.94 -4.74
CA GLY A 859 -42.07 -7.56 -5.58
C GLY A 859 -41.81 -7.42 -7.08
N SER A 860 -42.82 -7.67 -7.92
CA SER A 860 -42.69 -7.55 -9.39
C SER A 860 -42.26 -6.15 -9.83
N ASP A 861 -41.44 -6.03 -10.88
CA ASP A 861 -41.08 -4.74 -11.50
C ASP A 861 -42.32 -3.93 -11.95
N THR A 862 -43.44 -4.64 -12.23
CA THR A 862 -44.73 -4.02 -12.55
C THR A 862 -45.31 -3.19 -11.41
N HIS A 863 -44.92 -3.46 -10.16
CA HIS A 863 -45.31 -2.67 -9.01
C HIS A 863 -44.70 -1.27 -9.07
N VAL A 864 -43.40 -1.18 -9.36
CA VAL A 864 -42.69 0.10 -9.51
C VAL A 864 -43.08 0.81 -10.81
N THR A 865 -43.08 0.09 -11.93
CA THR A 865 -43.40 0.68 -13.25
C THR A 865 -44.87 1.03 -13.44
N GLY A 866 -45.77 0.44 -12.64
CA GLY A 866 -47.20 0.75 -12.61
C GLY A 866 -47.55 1.97 -11.76
N ASN A 867 -46.58 2.56 -11.05
CA ASN A 867 -46.81 3.76 -10.25
C ASN A 867 -47.15 4.96 -11.16
N PRO A 868 -48.19 5.76 -10.83
CA PRO A 868 -48.63 6.87 -11.67
C PRO A 868 -47.56 7.95 -11.91
N HIS A 869 -46.63 8.11 -10.97
CA HIS A 869 -45.54 9.08 -11.03
C HIS A 869 -44.23 8.49 -11.56
N TYR A 870 -44.20 7.21 -11.96
CA TYR A 870 -42.99 6.58 -12.49
C TYR A 870 -42.43 7.28 -13.73
N GLY A 871 -43.28 7.90 -14.54
CA GLY A 871 -42.86 8.68 -15.71
C GLY A 871 -42.21 10.02 -15.34
N THR A 872 -42.63 10.63 -14.24
CA THR A 872 -42.16 11.94 -13.75
C THR A 872 -41.04 11.81 -12.72
N ASP A 873 -40.64 10.61 -12.33
CA ASP A 873 -39.56 10.40 -11.36
C ASP A 873 -38.27 9.90 -12.03
N PHE A 874 -37.12 10.30 -11.46
CA PHE A 874 -35.82 9.80 -11.87
C PHE A 874 -35.45 8.46 -11.24
N LEU A 875 -36.18 7.95 -10.24
CA LEU A 875 -35.87 6.67 -9.59
C LEU A 875 -36.14 5.46 -10.52
N PRO A 876 -35.10 4.72 -10.98
CA PRO A 876 -35.30 3.54 -11.80
C PRO A 876 -35.56 2.29 -10.94
N VAL A 877 -36.20 1.29 -11.55
CA VAL A 877 -36.52 0.00 -10.90
C VAL A 877 -35.26 -0.66 -10.33
N SER A 878 -34.15 -0.65 -11.07
CA SER A 878 -32.90 -1.27 -10.63
C SER A 878 -32.35 -0.67 -9.35
N PHE A 879 -32.55 0.64 -9.13
CA PHE A 879 -32.03 1.33 -7.97
C PHE A 879 -32.86 1.01 -6.73
N VAL A 880 -34.18 1.23 -6.78
CA VAL A 880 -35.07 0.98 -5.64
C VAL A 880 -35.10 -0.49 -5.25
N ARG A 881 -35.07 -1.41 -6.23
CA ARG A 881 -35.04 -2.84 -5.97
C ARG A 881 -33.71 -3.30 -5.41
N GLY A 882 -32.60 -2.83 -5.99
CA GLY A 882 -31.26 -3.15 -5.52
C GLY A 882 -31.00 -2.64 -4.10
N GLY A 883 -31.42 -1.40 -3.81
CA GLY A 883 -31.34 -0.82 -2.48
C GLY A 883 -32.18 -1.56 -1.45
N ALA A 884 -33.43 -1.90 -1.78
CA ALA A 884 -34.30 -2.65 -0.89
C ALA A 884 -33.73 -4.05 -0.57
N ALA A 885 -33.24 -4.76 -1.59
CA ALA A 885 -32.67 -6.10 -1.41
C ALA A 885 -31.41 -6.05 -0.54
N ALA A 886 -30.52 -5.08 -0.79
CA ALA A 886 -29.31 -4.91 -0.01
C ALA A 886 -29.60 -4.51 1.44
N TYR A 887 -30.55 -3.58 1.66
CA TYR A 887 -30.88 -3.08 2.99
C TYR A 887 -31.56 -4.12 3.87
N VAL A 888 -32.56 -4.84 3.33
CA VAL A 888 -33.23 -5.92 4.09
C VAL A 888 -32.24 -7.05 4.39
N GLY A 889 -31.39 -7.40 3.40
CA GLY A 889 -30.46 -8.52 3.51
C GLY A 889 -31.17 -9.86 3.75
N ASP A 890 -30.41 -10.87 4.18
CA ASP A 890 -30.95 -12.23 4.39
C ASP A 890 -31.57 -12.42 5.78
N ALA A 891 -31.23 -11.54 6.74
CA ALA A 891 -31.55 -11.72 8.15
C ALA A 891 -32.85 -11.01 8.57
N ALA A 892 -33.20 -9.89 7.94
CA ALA A 892 -34.36 -9.09 8.32
C ALA A 892 -35.59 -9.41 7.46
N SER A 893 -36.77 -9.18 8.01
CA SER A 893 -38.02 -9.28 7.24
C SER A 893 -38.27 -7.96 6.50
N PRO A 894 -38.66 -7.97 5.21
CA PRO A 894 -39.12 -6.75 4.53
C PRO A 894 -40.33 -6.08 5.20
N SER A 895 -41.05 -6.82 6.07
CA SER A 895 -42.18 -6.31 6.84
C SER A 895 -41.81 -5.88 8.26
N ASP A 896 -40.53 -5.89 8.63
CA ASP A 896 -40.07 -5.40 9.93
C ASP A 896 -40.51 -3.93 10.11
N PRO A 897 -41.16 -3.55 11.24
CA PRO A 897 -41.61 -2.17 11.48
C PRO A 897 -40.51 -1.10 11.47
N TYR A 898 -39.24 -1.48 11.60
CA TYR A 898 -38.08 -0.59 11.47
C TYR A 898 -37.59 -0.42 10.03
N ILE A 899 -38.03 -1.28 9.10
CA ILE A 899 -37.76 -1.18 7.66
C ILE A 899 -38.98 -0.61 6.93
N LYS A 900 -40.17 -1.15 7.23
CA LYS A 900 -41.45 -0.76 6.63
C LYS A 900 -42.29 0.03 7.64
N ALA A 901 -42.32 1.33 7.45
CA ALA A 901 -43.11 2.26 8.25
C ALA A 901 -44.60 2.25 7.87
N LEU A 902 -44.92 2.10 6.57
CA LEU A 902 -46.30 2.04 6.10
C LEU A 902 -47.02 0.78 6.64
N GLY A 903 -48.21 0.96 7.20
CA GLY A 903 -48.95 -0.09 7.91
C GLY A 903 -48.47 -0.32 9.34
N ASN A 904 -47.43 0.38 9.78
CA ASN A 904 -46.85 0.29 11.11
C ASN A 904 -46.70 1.71 11.70
N PRO A 905 -47.78 2.39 12.12
CA PRO A 905 -47.64 3.64 12.86
C PRO A 905 -47.15 3.39 14.30
N PHE A 906 -46.65 4.44 14.95
CA PHE A 906 -46.25 4.40 16.37
C PHE A 906 -46.45 5.77 17.03
N ALA A 907 -46.67 5.77 18.35
CA ALA A 907 -46.81 6.99 19.12
C ALA A 907 -45.43 7.62 19.36
N THR A 908 -45.31 8.92 19.15
CA THR A 908 -44.09 9.70 19.45
C THR A 908 -44.46 11.12 19.86
N PRO A 909 -43.83 11.68 20.91
CA PRO A 909 -44.01 13.08 21.27
C PRO A 909 -43.20 14.02 20.39
N VAL A 910 -42.29 13.51 19.55
CA VAL A 910 -41.43 14.31 18.67
C VAL A 910 -42.25 14.78 17.45
N PRO A 911 -42.43 16.10 17.25
CA PRO A 911 -43.14 16.63 16.07
C PRO A 911 -42.39 16.32 14.78
N MET A 912 -43.11 16.01 13.71
CA MET A 912 -42.56 15.71 12.38
C MET A 912 -43.02 16.72 11.34
N PHE A 913 -42.10 17.14 10.48
CA PHE A 913 -42.37 17.83 9.22
C PHE A 913 -42.04 16.90 8.05
N VAL A 914 -42.96 16.74 7.10
CA VAL A 914 -42.78 15.87 5.93
C VAL A 914 -42.88 16.71 4.67
N ASN A 915 -41.81 16.77 3.88
CA ASN A 915 -41.84 17.31 2.52
C ASN A 915 -42.03 16.18 1.51
N VAL A 916 -42.91 16.37 0.53
CA VAL A 916 -43.17 15.38 -0.52
C VAL A 916 -43.27 16.08 -1.88
N GLY A 917 -42.55 15.61 -2.88
CA GLY A 917 -42.70 16.06 -4.27
C GLY A 917 -44.03 15.56 -4.84
N ALA A 918 -44.88 16.45 -5.35
CA ALA A 918 -46.19 16.08 -5.89
C ALA A 918 -46.11 15.24 -7.19
N ALA A 919 -44.93 15.11 -7.78
CA ALA A 919 -44.68 14.30 -8.97
C ALA A 919 -43.66 13.16 -8.72
N GLU A 920 -43.41 12.80 -7.46
CA GLU A 920 -42.52 11.71 -7.05
C GLU A 920 -43.26 10.38 -6.85
N MET A 921 -42.55 9.28 -7.08
CA MET A 921 -43.07 7.91 -6.98
C MET A 921 -43.45 7.53 -5.54
N LEU A 922 -42.70 8.04 -4.56
CA LEU A 922 -42.88 7.70 -3.15
C LEU A 922 -44.11 8.37 -2.52
N GLU A 923 -44.67 9.42 -3.14
CA GLU A 923 -45.87 10.12 -2.66
C GLU A 923 -47.03 9.16 -2.35
N VAL A 924 -47.22 8.17 -3.22
CA VAL A 924 -48.30 7.18 -3.16
C VAL A 924 -48.27 6.38 -1.85
N ASP A 925 -47.08 6.13 -1.31
CA ASP A 925 -46.88 5.40 -0.05
C ASP A 925 -46.75 6.35 1.14
N ILE A 926 -46.18 7.55 0.95
CA ILE A 926 -46.01 8.55 2.00
C ILE A 926 -47.38 9.10 2.47
N ALA A 927 -48.29 9.41 1.55
CA ALA A 927 -49.60 9.95 1.88
C ALA A 927 -50.41 9.06 2.84
N PRO A 928 -50.60 7.74 2.59
CA PRO A 928 -51.29 6.88 3.56
C PRO A 928 -50.52 6.73 4.87
N TRP A 929 -49.18 6.66 4.85
CA TRP A 929 -48.38 6.59 6.07
C TRP A 929 -48.53 7.84 6.96
N VAL A 930 -48.59 9.03 6.35
CA VAL A 930 -48.86 10.30 7.07
C VAL A 930 -50.19 10.22 7.81
N GLU A 931 -51.24 9.73 7.16
CA GLU A 931 -52.56 9.61 7.77
C GLU A 931 -52.59 8.56 8.89
N GLU A 932 -51.87 7.44 8.74
CA GLU A 932 -51.67 6.47 9.80
C GLU A 932 -50.99 7.10 11.03
N MET A 933 -49.93 7.88 10.82
CA MET A 933 -49.22 8.56 11.91
C MET A 933 -50.08 9.65 12.57
N ARG A 934 -50.88 10.41 11.80
CA ARG A 934 -51.82 11.41 12.32
C ARG A 934 -52.98 10.79 13.10
N SER A 935 -53.37 9.57 12.77
CA SER A 935 -54.48 8.88 13.44
C SER A 935 -54.18 8.52 14.91
N LEU A 936 -52.89 8.44 15.28
CA LEU A 936 -52.48 8.13 16.64
C LEU A 936 -52.53 9.37 17.55
N PRO A 937 -53.22 9.31 18.71
CA PRO A 937 -53.27 10.42 19.65
C PRO A 937 -51.88 10.85 20.12
N GLY A 938 -51.61 12.17 20.10
CA GLY A 938 -50.36 12.76 20.56
C GLY A 938 -49.31 12.97 19.46
N ASN A 939 -49.46 12.35 18.29
CA ASN A 939 -48.57 12.60 17.16
C ASN A 939 -48.87 13.96 16.51
N SER A 940 -47.82 14.69 16.13
CA SER A 940 -47.91 15.95 15.39
C SER A 940 -47.16 15.82 14.07
N VAL A 941 -47.90 15.74 12.96
CA VAL A 941 -47.33 15.60 11.60
C VAL A 941 -47.80 16.73 10.70
N GLU A 942 -46.89 17.65 10.40
CA GLU A 942 -47.07 18.68 9.38
C GLU A 942 -46.55 18.17 8.04
N VAL A 943 -47.31 18.42 6.96
CA VAL A 943 -46.94 17.95 5.62
C VAL A 943 -46.95 19.10 4.64
N ASN A 944 -45.89 19.21 3.86
CA ASN A 944 -45.75 20.12 2.74
C ASN A 944 -45.66 19.33 1.43
N TYR A 945 -46.60 19.59 0.53
CA TYR A 945 -46.51 19.11 -0.85
C TYR A 945 -45.81 20.15 -1.72
N GLU A 946 -44.72 19.74 -2.33
CA GLU A 946 -43.94 20.54 -3.26
C GLU A 946 -44.52 20.38 -4.67
N ALA A 947 -45.12 21.45 -5.17
CA ALA A 947 -45.87 21.40 -6.42
C ALA A 947 -44.97 21.02 -7.60
N ASP A 948 -45.46 20.09 -8.42
CA ASP A 948 -44.81 19.59 -9.65
C ASP A 948 -43.42 18.96 -9.46
N ALA A 949 -42.92 18.86 -8.23
CA ALA A 949 -41.55 18.47 -7.95
C ALA A 949 -41.33 16.95 -8.03
N PRO A 950 -40.19 16.49 -8.57
CA PRO A 950 -39.78 15.10 -8.50
C PRO A 950 -39.23 14.77 -7.10
N HIS A 951 -38.76 13.54 -6.94
CA HIS A 951 -38.13 13.05 -5.71
C HIS A 951 -36.98 13.96 -5.23
N ASP A 952 -37.00 14.36 -3.96
CA ASP A 952 -35.87 14.95 -3.24
C ASP A 952 -35.15 16.14 -3.90
N THR A 953 -35.89 17.23 -4.11
CA THR A 953 -35.34 18.48 -4.63
C THR A 953 -34.42 19.19 -3.63
N LEU A 954 -34.54 18.90 -2.33
CA LEU A 954 -33.69 19.54 -1.32
C LEU A 954 -32.23 19.11 -1.46
N LEU A 955 -31.99 17.85 -1.85
CA LEU A 955 -30.67 17.33 -2.19
C LEU A 955 -30.26 17.68 -3.62
N LEU A 956 -31.10 17.38 -4.60
CA LEU A 956 -30.72 17.41 -6.02
C LEU A 956 -31.18 18.67 -6.79
N GLY A 957 -31.70 19.66 -6.08
CA GLY A 957 -32.32 20.84 -6.70
C GLY A 957 -31.40 21.63 -7.62
N GLU A 958 -30.11 21.74 -7.29
CA GLU A 958 -29.13 22.37 -8.18
C GLU A 958 -28.94 21.59 -9.49
N MET A 959 -28.78 20.27 -9.39
CA MET A 959 -28.60 19.41 -10.56
C MET A 959 -29.85 19.34 -11.44
N LEU A 960 -31.03 19.27 -10.81
CA LEU A 960 -32.30 19.04 -11.50
C LEU A 960 -32.99 20.34 -11.96
N GLY A 961 -32.51 21.52 -11.53
CA GLY A 961 -33.12 22.80 -11.87
C GLY A 961 -34.33 23.18 -11.00
N TRP A 962 -34.28 22.82 -9.71
CA TRP A 962 -35.28 23.10 -8.68
C TRP A 962 -34.73 23.94 -7.52
N VAL A 963 -33.69 24.75 -7.75
CA VAL A 963 -33.01 25.55 -6.71
C VAL A 963 -33.97 26.42 -5.90
N GLU A 964 -34.89 27.13 -6.57
CA GLU A 964 -35.86 28.00 -5.89
C GLU A 964 -36.79 27.19 -4.98
N SER A 965 -37.24 26.02 -5.46
CA SER A 965 -38.12 25.14 -4.71
C SER A 965 -37.42 24.56 -3.48
N ALA A 966 -36.18 24.09 -3.64
CA ALA A 966 -35.34 23.60 -2.55
C ALA A 966 -35.13 24.68 -1.46
N GLN A 967 -34.91 25.94 -1.87
CA GLN A 967 -34.79 27.06 -0.93
C GLN A 967 -36.10 27.35 -0.19
N VAL A 968 -37.25 27.25 -0.87
CA VAL A 968 -38.58 27.40 -0.25
C VAL A 968 -38.85 26.27 0.75
N VAL A 969 -38.51 25.03 0.40
CA VAL A 969 -38.63 23.88 1.31
C VAL A 969 -37.75 24.08 2.53
N ALA A 970 -36.48 24.44 2.35
CA ALA A 970 -35.58 24.77 3.47
C ALA A 970 -36.13 25.90 4.36
N ALA A 971 -36.72 26.95 3.77
CA ALA A 971 -37.34 28.03 4.53
C ALA A 971 -38.55 27.57 5.35
N LYS A 972 -39.40 26.69 4.79
CA LYS A 972 -40.54 26.08 5.51
C LYS A 972 -40.07 25.19 6.66
N ILE A 973 -39.05 24.37 6.44
CA ILE A 973 -38.38 23.60 7.49
C ILE A 973 -37.89 24.55 8.60
N GLY A 974 -37.28 25.67 8.24
CA GLY A 974 -36.83 26.68 9.20
C GLY A 974 -37.95 27.31 10.01
N VAL A 975 -39.12 27.57 9.40
CA VAL A 975 -40.32 28.05 10.12
C VAL A 975 -40.79 27.00 11.11
N PHE A 976 -40.94 25.74 10.66
CA PHE A 976 -41.35 24.62 11.51
C PHE A 976 -40.44 24.45 12.73
N ILE A 977 -39.12 24.46 12.52
CA ILE A 977 -38.11 24.35 13.59
C ILE A 977 -38.26 25.51 14.59
N ARG A 978 -38.37 26.76 14.12
CA ARG A 978 -38.45 27.95 15.00
C ARG A 978 -39.74 28.01 15.80
N ASP A 979 -40.88 27.72 15.18
CA ASP A 979 -42.19 27.79 15.83
C ASP A 979 -42.27 26.80 17.00
N ARG A 980 -41.58 25.67 16.89
CA ARG A 980 -41.53 24.63 17.94
C ARG A 980 -40.39 24.83 18.95
N ALA A 981 -39.31 25.49 18.56
CA ALA A 981 -38.28 25.96 19.51
C ALA A 981 -38.79 27.08 20.43
N LEU A 982 -39.72 27.92 19.94
CA LEU A 982 -40.27 29.07 20.67
C LEU A 982 -41.61 28.77 21.39
N GLY A 983 -42.22 27.60 21.18
CA GLY A 983 -43.56 27.30 21.72
C GLY A 983 -43.89 25.82 21.88
N THR A 984 -43.57 25.27 23.07
CA THR A 984 -44.53 24.76 24.07
C THR A 984 -43.76 24.39 25.35
N ARG A 985 -43.67 25.36 26.28
CA ARG A 985 -43.60 25.12 27.73
C ARG A 985 -45.00 25.20 28.30
#